data_AF-F0XWJ9-F1
#
_entry.id   AF-F0XWJ9-F1
#
_cell.length_a   1.000
_cell.length_b   1.000
_cell.length_c   1.000
_cell.angle_alpha   90.00
_cell.angle_beta   90.00
_cell.angle_gamma   90.00
#
_symmetry.space_group_name_H-M   'P 1'
#
loop_
_entity.id
_entity.type
_entity.pdbx_description
1 polymer ?
#
loop_
_entity_poly.entity_id
_entity_poly.type
_entity_poly.pdbx_seq_one_letter_code
_entity_poly.pdbx_strand_id
1 'polypeptide(L)'
;MRALLLVAALAAGDDRHHRNHSRGNWTRAELSVAFTTDLHGEIGALKHAFWLARSLPAPALVVDSGDACVGTAYFRRAGPAGMGRAMRGLGYAALGVGNHDLEFAAELGNLSAAARAPFVSASACRTYDHVRCTRLRRAGDVRVGFLGYTDTATLPGGRACDDATAAAALDDARDLRFRGADVVIALGHCGYDFDLRLFARARERASRIDAILGGHTHLVRGVAGRRAPVVAQAGVSGSHLGVLVLALGRRAGGVRVDAARVTLVPLEPDFAPPETTPAFADFAALVDAELGEPSTESWRDARGAADALPCRSGECALGSLVADAMERLGCETTKGPVIALLESGSVRGRLEAGPVGRDAATRVLPWANRYAVLTFENASRLDAFAAHGAASRAPRGTGGAFLQASSRARVVVDGRSASVLVADRGCEAARNNDGPLVLDDDALTVPPGCFRRPAGPVDVVVTEWLADGGDGFGAVLGGVERRNLGDAVDVDVFLRSLRGAASPRGREGRVVVDGPPPRCDEATPPPGGASPAVAGFLGGLSMVSSFVATYPLSTLQTRAMLGEPLGFGDGCGLYRGVNVAACAVYASGTVFWAAQAFFAALLEERRGAPGAAETFLATALAGLCNVVATNPFWVVVTRLQGGLPATPDGGERARRPAWFCAGLAPNLVLILFPALRQMAYDGLLRGLGATEASAGPSLIAAAAAAATLAAAVVTHPLQWYRSRLQATDVSHGHRPAKRGTVFDGLSIKLLHTVLSNTLMYISKEQLTEFVLGEFEKRVR
;
A
#
# COMPACT_ATOMS: atom_id res chain seq x y z
N MET A 1 10.81 -24.59 8.11
CA MET A 1 12.25 -24.26 7.96
C MET A 1 12.54 -22.74 7.94
N ARG A 2 11.80 -21.92 7.15
CA ARG A 2 11.96 -20.45 7.16
C ARG A 2 11.66 -19.78 8.51
N ALA A 3 10.61 -20.23 9.23
CA ALA A 3 10.30 -19.75 10.57
C ALA A 3 11.39 -20.10 11.60
N LEU A 4 11.98 -21.31 11.52
CA LEU A 4 13.13 -21.73 12.33
C LEU A 4 14.40 -20.91 12.03
N LEU A 5 14.67 -20.60 10.76
CA LEU A 5 15.74 -19.69 10.36
C LEU A 5 15.49 -18.26 10.84
N LEU A 6 14.23 -17.84 10.95
CA LEU A 6 13.86 -16.52 11.47
C LEU A 6 14.00 -16.44 12.99
N VAL A 7 13.54 -17.44 13.74
CA VAL A 7 13.78 -17.55 15.19
C VAL A 7 15.29 -17.64 15.45
N ALA A 8 16.04 -18.40 14.65
CA ALA A 8 17.50 -18.42 14.73
C ALA A 8 18.15 -17.08 14.36
N ALA A 9 17.63 -16.33 13.38
CA ALA A 9 18.13 -15.00 13.01
C ALA A 9 17.75 -13.89 14.00
N LEU A 10 16.61 -14.04 14.70
CA LEU A 10 16.17 -13.18 15.80
C LEU A 10 16.95 -13.50 17.08
N ALA A 11 17.28 -14.76 17.34
CA ALA A 11 18.14 -15.19 18.44
C ALA A 11 19.63 -14.89 18.18
N ALA A 12 20.08 -14.92 16.92
CA ALA A 12 21.46 -14.62 16.51
C ALA A 12 21.71 -13.11 16.35
N GLY A 13 21.04 -12.27 17.15
CA GLY A 13 21.18 -10.81 17.18
C GLY A 13 22.64 -10.36 17.27
N ASP A 14 23.26 -10.14 16.10
CA ASP A 14 24.53 -9.45 15.84
C ASP A 14 25.71 -9.82 16.76
N ASP A 15 26.06 -11.12 16.79
CA ASP A 15 27.24 -11.60 17.51
C ASP A 15 28.58 -11.05 16.92
N ARG A 16 28.53 -10.42 15.74
CA ARG A 16 29.70 -10.04 14.91
C ARG A 16 30.15 -8.59 15.05
N HIS A 17 29.51 -7.80 15.92
CA HIS A 17 30.00 -6.47 16.33
C HIS A 17 30.28 -6.36 17.83
N HIS A 18 30.38 -7.49 18.55
CA HIS A 18 30.62 -7.54 19.99
C HIS A 18 32.04 -7.21 20.47
N ARG A 19 32.90 -6.63 19.63
CA ARG A 19 34.20 -6.12 20.10
C ARG A 19 34.37 -4.66 19.68
N ASN A 20 34.59 -3.84 20.70
CA ASN A 20 35.00 -2.43 20.67
C ASN A 20 33.92 -1.39 20.30
N HIS A 21 33.22 -0.90 21.33
CA HIS A 21 33.30 0.51 21.75
C HIS A 21 32.41 0.74 22.99
N SER A 22 32.91 0.34 24.17
CA SER A 22 32.36 0.80 25.45
C SER A 22 32.88 2.20 25.77
N ARG A 23 32.16 3.23 25.32
CA ARG A 23 32.21 4.54 25.99
C ARG A 23 31.00 4.61 26.94
N GLY A 24 31.21 4.17 28.19
CA GLY A 24 30.28 4.29 29.32
C GLY A 24 29.69 2.97 29.85
N ASN A 25 29.44 2.90 31.16
CA ASN A 25 28.85 1.77 31.93
C ASN A 25 27.40 1.45 31.52
N TRP A 26 27.17 1.03 30.27
CA TRP A 26 25.86 0.58 29.81
C TRP A 26 25.88 -0.93 29.51
N THR A 27 24.99 -1.70 30.15
CA THR A 27 24.76 -3.12 29.79
C THR A 27 23.69 -3.22 28.70
N ARG A 28 23.82 -4.19 27.79
CA ARG A 28 22.85 -4.41 26.70
C ARG A 28 21.81 -5.46 27.09
N ALA A 29 20.56 -5.25 26.68
CA ALA A 29 19.44 -6.17 26.82
C ALA A 29 18.53 -6.07 25.59
N GLU A 30 17.60 -7.01 25.41
CA GLU A 30 16.58 -6.95 24.36
C GLU A 30 15.17 -7.10 24.95
N LEU A 31 14.18 -6.58 24.23
CA LEU A 31 12.76 -6.79 24.51
C LEU A 31 12.06 -7.18 23.21
N SER A 32 11.39 -8.31 23.21
CA SER A 32 10.59 -8.79 22.09
C SER A 32 9.11 -8.47 22.33
N VAL A 33 8.40 -8.02 21.30
CA VAL A 33 6.95 -7.80 21.32
C VAL A 33 6.36 -8.40 20.05
N ALA A 34 5.57 -9.46 20.20
CA ALA A 34 4.73 -9.98 19.15
C ALA A 34 3.43 -9.16 19.10
N PHE A 35 2.92 -8.86 17.90
CA PHE A 35 1.64 -8.17 17.76
C PHE A 35 0.80 -8.68 16.60
N THR A 36 -0.51 -8.69 16.83
CA THR A 36 -1.55 -8.92 15.83
C THR A 36 -2.32 -7.62 15.60
N THR A 37 -3.06 -7.55 14.52
CA THR A 37 -3.99 -6.46 14.21
C THR A 37 -5.10 -7.00 13.32
N ASP A 38 -6.28 -6.40 13.38
CA ASP A 38 -7.39 -6.67 12.47
C ASP A 38 -7.69 -8.17 12.39
N LEU A 39 -7.74 -8.86 13.55
CA LEU A 39 -8.00 -10.29 13.58
C LEU A 39 -9.38 -10.62 13.02
N HIS A 40 -10.36 -9.72 13.18
CA HIS A 40 -11.74 -9.93 12.72
C HIS A 40 -12.22 -11.33 13.07
N GLY A 41 -12.09 -11.72 14.35
CA GLY A 41 -12.58 -12.99 14.87
C GLY A 41 -11.86 -14.24 14.35
N GLU A 42 -10.77 -14.11 13.60
CA GLU A 42 -9.96 -15.25 13.17
C GLU A 42 -9.07 -15.74 14.32
N ILE A 43 -9.25 -17.00 14.72
CA ILE A 43 -8.51 -17.61 15.83
C ILE A 43 -7.68 -18.83 15.43
N GLY A 44 -7.88 -19.41 14.24
CA GLY A 44 -7.13 -20.58 13.77
C GLY A 44 -5.65 -20.26 13.59
N ALA A 45 -5.34 -19.15 12.93
CA ALA A 45 -3.97 -18.65 12.75
C ALA A 45 -3.24 -18.34 14.08
N LEU A 46 -3.97 -18.18 15.19
CA LEU A 46 -3.36 -17.94 16.50
C LEU A 46 -2.55 -19.13 17.00
N LYS A 47 -2.79 -20.37 16.51
CA LYS A 47 -1.94 -21.53 16.84
C LYS A 47 -0.49 -21.28 16.40
N HIS A 48 -0.29 -20.88 15.15
CA HIS A 48 1.03 -20.54 14.65
C HIS A 48 1.60 -19.32 15.39
N ALA A 49 0.76 -18.30 15.65
CA ALA A 49 1.17 -17.13 16.43
C ALA A 49 1.67 -17.50 17.83
N PHE A 50 1.00 -18.43 18.51
CA PHE A 50 1.40 -18.92 19.83
C PHE A 50 2.77 -19.57 19.79
N TRP A 51 2.97 -20.49 18.84
CA TRP A 51 4.25 -21.16 18.69
C TRP A 51 5.40 -20.18 18.43
N LEU A 52 5.20 -19.21 17.54
CA LEU A 52 6.18 -18.16 17.26
C LEU A 52 6.45 -17.29 18.48
N ALA A 53 5.39 -16.78 19.14
CA ALA A 53 5.52 -15.90 20.29
C ALA A 53 6.26 -16.56 21.47
N ARG A 54 6.03 -17.86 21.70
CA ARG A 54 6.75 -18.64 22.72
C ARG A 54 8.19 -18.96 22.35
N SER A 55 8.54 -18.87 21.08
CA SER A 55 9.90 -19.06 20.57
C SER A 55 10.73 -17.77 20.58
N LEU A 56 10.14 -16.62 20.93
CA LEU A 56 10.87 -15.35 20.98
C LEU A 56 11.79 -15.27 22.21
N PRO A 57 12.97 -14.60 22.10
CA PRO A 57 13.84 -14.35 23.24
C PRO A 57 13.11 -13.56 24.34
N ALA A 58 13.22 -14.05 25.59
CA ALA A 58 12.66 -13.38 26.75
C ALA A 58 13.50 -12.14 27.13
N PRO A 59 12.87 -11.06 27.65
CA PRO A 59 11.44 -10.91 27.88
C PRO A 59 10.64 -10.68 26.59
N ALA A 60 9.50 -11.37 26.47
CA ALA A 60 8.57 -11.28 25.35
C ALA A 60 7.16 -10.86 25.82
N LEU A 61 6.49 -9.99 25.06
CA LEU A 61 5.08 -9.62 25.25
C LEU A 61 4.29 -9.90 23.99
N VAL A 62 2.98 -10.07 24.13
CA VAL A 62 2.03 -10.16 23.02
C VAL A 62 1.01 -9.03 23.15
N VAL A 63 0.70 -8.32 22.07
CA VAL A 63 -0.26 -7.21 22.05
C VAL A 63 -1.12 -7.24 20.78
N ASP A 64 -2.27 -6.59 20.81
CA ASP A 64 -3.13 -6.45 19.63
C ASP A 64 -3.36 -4.97 19.32
N SER A 65 -3.50 -4.62 18.05
CA SER A 65 -3.72 -3.23 17.59
C SER A 65 -5.17 -2.88 17.24
N GLY A 66 -6.14 -3.72 17.62
CA GLY A 66 -7.57 -3.46 17.46
C GLY A 66 -8.21 -4.21 16.30
N ASP A 67 -9.54 -4.16 16.26
CA ASP A 67 -10.42 -4.96 15.40
C ASP A 67 -10.23 -6.46 15.65
N ALA A 68 -10.28 -6.84 16.93
CA ALA A 68 -10.31 -8.24 17.33
C ALA A 68 -11.72 -8.83 17.13
N CYS A 69 -12.75 -8.00 17.30
CA CYS A 69 -14.16 -8.39 17.14
C CYS A 69 -14.58 -8.54 15.68
N VAL A 70 -15.70 -9.26 15.46
CA VAL A 70 -16.41 -9.48 14.17
C VAL A 70 -15.76 -10.49 13.21
N GLY A 71 -16.23 -10.63 11.98
CA GLY A 71 -15.50 -11.30 10.88
C GLY A 71 -15.62 -12.81 10.69
N THR A 72 -15.97 -13.59 11.72
CA THR A 72 -16.07 -15.06 11.58
C THR A 72 -17.33 -15.67 12.20
N ALA A 73 -17.69 -16.88 11.74
CA ALA A 73 -18.72 -17.71 12.37
C ALA A 73 -18.39 -18.01 13.84
N TYR A 74 -17.09 -18.15 14.13
CA TYR A 74 -16.59 -18.29 15.48
C TYR A 74 -17.00 -17.10 16.35
N PHE A 75 -16.65 -15.87 15.95
CA PHE A 75 -16.98 -14.69 16.75
C PHE A 75 -18.48 -14.53 16.92
N ARG A 76 -19.27 -14.79 15.87
CA ARG A 76 -20.74 -14.75 15.95
C ARG A 76 -21.30 -15.71 17.01
N ARG A 77 -20.74 -16.94 17.13
CA ARG A 77 -21.17 -17.93 18.10
C ARG A 77 -20.63 -17.66 19.51
N ALA A 78 -19.35 -17.32 19.60
CA ALA A 78 -18.62 -17.27 20.87
C ALA A 78 -18.68 -15.88 21.54
N GLY A 79 -18.98 -14.85 20.75
CA GLY A 79 -19.07 -13.46 21.18
C GLY A 79 -17.77 -12.88 21.72
N PRO A 80 -17.83 -11.66 22.30
CA PRO A 80 -16.67 -10.98 22.87
C PRO A 80 -15.97 -11.79 23.98
N ALA A 81 -16.74 -12.50 24.82
CA ALA A 81 -16.19 -13.34 25.87
C ALA A 81 -15.40 -14.55 25.32
N GLY A 82 -15.87 -15.16 24.23
CA GLY A 82 -15.16 -16.24 23.54
C GLY A 82 -13.84 -15.78 22.96
N MET A 83 -13.87 -14.70 22.17
CA MET A 83 -12.66 -14.08 21.63
C MET A 83 -11.65 -13.77 22.74
N GLY A 84 -12.12 -13.25 23.87
CA GLY A 84 -11.28 -13.01 25.05
C GLY A 84 -10.63 -14.29 25.61
N ARG A 85 -11.29 -15.45 25.58
CA ARG A 85 -10.67 -16.72 26.01
C ARG A 85 -9.52 -17.15 25.09
N ALA A 86 -9.71 -17.04 23.77
CA ALA A 86 -8.64 -17.29 22.79
C ALA A 86 -7.45 -16.35 23.01
N MET A 87 -7.71 -15.05 23.19
CA MET A 87 -6.67 -14.07 23.50
C MET A 87 -5.96 -14.36 24.84
N ARG A 88 -6.69 -14.79 25.87
CA ARG A 88 -6.06 -15.18 27.14
C ARG A 88 -5.04 -16.30 26.94
N GLY A 89 -5.36 -17.29 26.12
CA GLY A 89 -4.45 -18.41 25.83
C GLY A 89 -3.12 -17.95 25.24
N LEU A 90 -3.14 -16.96 24.34
CA LEU A 90 -1.93 -16.37 23.77
C LEU A 90 -1.16 -15.50 24.79
N GLY A 91 -1.88 -14.88 25.72
CA GLY A 91 -1.31 -14.10 26.82
C GLY A 91 -1.10 -12.62 26.49
N TYR A 92 -2.07 -11.99 25.82
CA TYR A 92 -2.02 -10.56 25.48
C TYR A 92 -1.80 -9.68 26.73
N ALA A 93 -0.93 -8.68 26.60
CA ALA A 93 -0.57 -7.74 27.66
C ALA A 93 -1.43 -6.46 27.64
N ALA A 94 -1.88 -6.07 26.46
CA ALA A 94 -2.76 -4.94 26.18
C ALA A 94 -3.44 -5.16 24.82
N LEU A 95 -4.63 -4.61 24.67
CA LEU A 95 -5.44 -4.68 23.45
C LEU A 95 -5.68 -3.24 22.96
N GLY A 96 -5.33 -2.92 21.72
CA GLY A 96 -5.80 -1.70 21.06
C GLY A 96 -7.29 -1.78 20.81
N VAL A 97 -7.96 -0.64 20.73
CA VAL A 97 -9.38 -0.59 20.33
C VAL A 97 -9.43 -0.25 18.85
N GLY A 98 -10.10 -1.08 18.05
CA GLY A 98 -10.45 -0.77 16.67
C GLY A 98 -11.87 -0.25 16.52
N ASN A 99 -12.23 0.17 15.31
CA ASN A 99 -13.56 0.71 15.04
C ASN A 99 -14.66 -0.36 15.13
N HIS A 100 -14.36 -1.60 14.74
CA HIS A 100 -15.30 -2.71 14.83
C HIS A 100 -15.40 -3.28 16.25
N ASP A 101 -14.39 -3.07 17.10
CA ASP A 101 -14.51 -3.37 18.53
C ASP A 101 -15.58 -2.48 19.20
N LEU A 102 -15.70 -1.22 18.76
CA LEU A 102 -16.65 -0.25 19.33
C LEU A 102 -18.11 -0.50 18.93
N GLU A 103 -18.37 -1.30 17.91
CA GLU A 103 -19.72 -1.81 17.62
C GLU A 103 -20.24 -2.69 18.76
N PHE A 104 -19.31 -3.31 19.51
CA PHE A 104 -19.58 -4.13 20.69
C PHE A 104 -19.19 -3.40 21.98
N ALA A 105 -19.20 -2.06 21.99
CA ALA A 105 -18.71 -1.28 23.13
C ALA A 105 -19.35 -1.66 24.47
N ALA A 106 -20.63 -2.03 24.51
CA ALA A 106 -21.30 -2.47 25.73
C ALA A 106 -20.69 -3.77 26.32
N GLU A 107 -20.05 -4.59 25.49
CA GLU A 107 -19.52 -5.90 25.83
C GLU A 107 -17.98 -5.97 25.85
N LEU A 108 -17.27 -4.89 25.47
CA LEU A 108 -15.80 -4.87 25.52
C LEU A 108 -15.25 -5.14 26.94
N GLY A 109 -16.00 -4.79 27.98
CA GLY A 109 -15.69 -5.17 29.36
C GLY A 109 -15.63 -6.70 29.56
N ASN A 110 -16.55 -7.45 28.93
CA ASN A 110 -16.58 -8.92 29.00
C ASN A 110 -15.38 -9.53 28.26
N LEU A 111 -15.05 -9.00 27.08
CA LEU A 111 -13.86 -9.43 26.33
C LEU A 111 -12.58 -9.15 27.13
N SER A 112 -12.42 -7.93 27.66
CA SER A 112 -11.27 -7.52 28.47
C SER A 112 -11.08 -8.41 29.71
N ALA A 113 -12.19 -8.71 30.43
CA ALA A 113 -12.18 -9.61 31.57
C ALA A 113 -11.82 -11.05 31.17
N ALA A 114 -12.39 -11.54 30.07
CA ALA A 114 -12.07 -12.86 29.52
C ALA A 114 -10.60 -12.94 29.06
N ALA A 115 -10.07 -11.92 28.38
CA ALA A 115 -8.66 -11.85 27.96
C ALA A 115 -7.67 -11.69 29.12
N ARG A 116 -8.11 -11.13 30.26
CA ARG A 116 -7.23 -10.60 31.33
C ARG A 116 -6.25 -9.54 30.82
N ALA A 117 -6.65 -8.84 29.77
CA ALA A 117 -5.88 -7.80 29.12
C ALA A 117 -6.79 -6.58 28.92
N PRO A 118 -6.38 -5.38 29.37
CA PRO A 118 -7.21 -4.19 29.20
C PRO A 118 -7.15 -3.68 27.76
N PHE A 119 -8.28 -3.18 27.28
CA PHE A 119 -8.31 -2.29 26.12
C PHE A 119 -7.66 -0.95 26.45
N VAL A 120 -6.86 -0.42 25.52
CA VAL A 120 -6.26 0.90 25.60
C VAL A 120 -6.65 1.77 24.41
N SER A 121 -7.18 2.97 24.66
CA SER A 121 -7.44 3.98 23.63
C SER A 121 -7.66 5.35 24.24
N ALA A 122 -6.87 6.34 23.81
CA ALA A 122 -6.93 7.73 24.26
C ALA A 122 -8.26 8.42 23.90
N SER A 123 -8.84 8.05 22.74
CA SER A 123 -10.13 8.56 22.30
C SER A 123 -11.29 7.86 23.00
N ALA A 124 -11.26 6.53 23.12
CA ALA A 124 -12.38 5.76 23.65
C ALA A 124 -12.46 5.74 25.19
N CYS A 125 -11.34 5.89 25.92
CA CYS A 125 -11.34 5.81 27.39
C CYS A 125 -12.14 6.92 28.10
N ARG A 126 -12.45 8.02 27.39
CA ARG A 126 -13.26 9.13 27.91
C ARG A 126 -14.77 8.87 27.78
N THR A 127 -15.13 7.89 26.96
CA THR A 127 -16.52 7.53 26.65
C THR A 127 -16.91 6.21 27.30
N TYR A 128 -15.96 5.27 27.45
CA TYR A 128 -16.23 3.91 27.92
C TYR A 128 -15.37 3.55 29.13
N ASP A 129 -16.00 3.35 30.30
CA ASP A 129 -15.32 3.12 31.59
C ASP A 129 -14.42 1.87 31.64
N HIS A 130 -14.72 0.87 30.80
CA HIS A 130 -13.96 -0.37 30.72
C HIS A 130 -12.75 -0.28 29.76
N VAL A 131 -12.59 0.83 29.04
CA VAL A 131 -11.40 1.14 28.23
C VAL A 131 -10.47 2.03 29.05
N ARG A 132 -9.18 1.67 29.09
CA ARG A 132 -8.16 2.49 29.76
C ARG A 132 -7.54 3.46 28.75
N CYS A 133 -7.10 4.65 29.17
CA CYS A 133 -6.34 5.50 28.26
C CYS A 133 -4.95 4.89 28.01
N THR A 134 -4.32 4.38 29.08
CA THR A 134 -2.98 3.78 29.04
C THR A 134 -2.85 2.56 29.96
N ARG A 135 -1.83 1.73 29.72
CA ARG A 135 -1.48 0.55 30.52
C ARG A 135 0.03 0.47 30.71
N LEU A 136 0.48 0.41 31.97
CA LEU A 136 1.88 0.10 32.31
C LEU A 136 2.02 -1.37 32.68
N ARG A 137 2.98 -2.08 32.09
CA ARG A 137 3.26 -3.50 32.32
C ARG A 137 4.76 -3.75 32.46
N ARG A 138 5.16 -4.65 33.34
CA ARG A 138 6.56 -5.12 33.44
C ARG A 138 6.79 -6.33 32.54
N ALA A 139 7.93 -6.35 31.87
CA ALA A 139 8.48 -7.46 31.10
C ALA A 139 9.93 -7.71 31.57
N GLY A 140 10.10 -8.66 32.49
CA GLY A 140 11.30 -8.70 33.33
C GLY A 140 11.44 -7.40 34.12
N ASP A 141 12.61 -6.76 34.06
CA ASP A 141 12.88 -5.48 34.72
C ASP A 141 12.46 -4.25 33.91
N VAL A 142 11.97 -4.42 32.67
CA VAL A 142 11.62 -3.31 31.78
C VAL A 142 10.15 -2.92 31.99
N ARG A 143 9.86 -1.65 32.24
CA ARG A 143 8.49 -1.12 32.30
C ARG A 143 8.05 -0.64 30.91
N VAL A 144 7.09 -1.35 30.32
CA VAL A 144 6.52 -1.04 29.01
C VAL A 144 5.17 -0.36 29.21
N GLY A 145 5.03 0.85 28.67
CA GLY A 145 3.78 1.61 28.60
C GLY A 145 3.09 1.39 27.26
N PHE A 146 1.80 1.10 27.31
CA PHE A 146 0.92 1.00 26.16
C PHE A 146 -0.10 2.13 26.19
N LEU A 147 -0.27 2.80 25.05
CA LEU A 147 -1.35 3.75 24.78
C LEU A 147 -2.06 3.30 23.51
N GLY A 148 -3.28 3.77 23.28
CA GLY A 148 -3.97 3.49 22.01
C GLY A 148 -4.67 4.70 21.42
N TYR A 149 -5.14 4.56 20.18
CA TYR A 149 -5.94 5.56 19.49
C TYR A 149 -6.78 4.87 18.42
N THR A 150 -7.98 5.36 18.17
CA THR A 150 -9.00 4.62 17.39
C THR A 150 -9.79 5.57 16.49
N ASP A 151 -10.01 5.18 15.24
CA ASP A 151 -10.95 5.84 14.34
C ASP A 151 -12.38 5.51 14.75
N THR A 152 -13.22 6.55 14.83
CA THR A 152 -14.63 6.39 15.19
C THR A 152 -15.58 6.82 14.07
N ALA A 153 -15.06 7.23 12.90
CA ALA A 153 -15.86 7.75 11.79
C ALA A 153 -16.94 6.78 11.29
N THR A 154 -16.73 5.48 11.44
CA THR A 154 -17.68 4.44 11.03
C THR A 154 -18.85 4.31 12.01
N LEU A 155 -18.75 4.88 13.22
CA LEU A 155 -19.80 4.82 14.23
C LEU A 155 -20.77 6.02 14.11
N PRO A 156 -22.05 5.85 14.48
CA PRO A 156 -23.00 6.96 14.53
C PRO A 156 -22.49 8.16 15.34
N GLY A 157 -22.32 9.31 14.69
CA GLY A 157 -21.82 10.54 15.32
C GLY A 157 -20.32 10.59 15.61
N GLY A 158 -19.56 9.58 15.20
CA GLY A 158 -18.11 9.52 15.41
C GLY A 158 -17.31 10.39 14.44
N ARG A 159 -15.99 10.47 14.67
CA ARG A 159 -15.07 11.31 13.91
C ARG A 159 -13.82 10.53 13.49
N ALA A 160 -13.33 10.86 12.31
CA ALA A 160 -12.07 10.35 11.80
C ALA A 160 -10.90 10.86 12.62
N CYS A 161 -9.81 10.10 12.64
CA CYS A 161 -8.62 10.51 13.37
C CYS A 161 -7.97 11.76 12.76
N ASP A 162 -7.62 12.68 13.65
CA ASP A 162 -7.17 14.03 13.30
C ASP A 162 -5.99 14.49 14.17
N ASP A 163 -5.64 15.77 14.04
CA ASP A 163 -4.56 16.36 14.81
C ASP A 163 -4.81 16.37 16.32
N ALA A 164 -6.07 16.43 16.76
CA ALA A 164 -6.43 16.32 18.17
C ALA A 164 -6.20 14.90 18.69
N THR A 165 -6.52 13.89 17.88
CA THR A 165 -6.22 12.48 18.16
C THR A 165 -4.71 12.26 18.33
N ALA A 166 -3.90 12.83 17.43
CA ALA A 166 -2.45 12.75 17.51
C ALA A 166 -1.90 13.47 18.77
N ALA A 167 -2.45 14.62 19.13
CA ALA A 167 -2.07 15.36 20.33
C ALA A 167 -2.36 14.54 21.60
N ALA A 168 -3.55 13.95 21.70
CA ALA A 168 -3.93 13.10 22.84
C ALA A 168 -2.99 11.89 23.00
N ALA A 169 -2.63 11.21 21.90
CA ALA A 169 -1.69 10.10 21.94
C ALA A 169 -0.29 10.53 22.42
N LEU A 170 0.18 11.72 22.03
CA LEU A 170 1.46 12.26 22.50
C LEU A 170 1.42 12.67 23.97
N ASP A 171 0.29 13.16 24.47
CA ASP A 171 0.09 13.48 25.89
C ASP A 171 0.08 12.21 26.76
N ASP A 172 -0.62 11.16 26.32
CA ASP A 172 -0.59 9.85 26.99
C ASP A 172 0.82 9.25 27.01
N ALA A 173 1.60 9.44 25.94
CA ALA A 173 3.01 9.05 25.91
C ALA A 173 3.84 9.80 26.95
N ARG A 174 3.61 11.12 27.13
CA ARG A 174 4.26 11.93 28.16
C ARG A 174 3.89 11.44 29.56
N ASP A 175 2.62 11.17 29.82
CA ASP A 175 2.14 10.62 31.10
C ASP A 175 2.81 9.28 31.42
N LEU A 176 2.86 8.36 30.46
CA LEU A 176 3.52 7.07 30.63
C LEU A 176 5.00 7.22 30.98
N ARG A 177 5.72 8.14 30.32
CA ARG A 177 7.13 8.44 30.65
C ARG A 177 7.27 9.03 32.04
N PHE A 178 6.39 9.95 32.42
CA PHE A 178 6.37 10.55 33.76
C PHE A 178 6.14 9.50 34.86
N ARG A 179 5.26 8.53 34.60
CA ARG A 179 4.98 7.37 35.47
C ARG A 179 6.08 6.30 35.43
N GLY A 180 7.17 6.55 34.70
CA GLY A 180 8.37 5.73 34.66
C GLY A 180 8.39 4.63 33.60
N ALA A 181 7.63 4.76 32.51
CA ALA A 181 7.77 3.83 31.38
C ALA A 181 9.17 3.93 30.74
N ASP A 182 9.87 2.80 30.72
CA ASP A 182 11.17 2.62 30.08
C ASP A 182 11.03 2.51 28.56
N VAL A 183 9.92 1.92 28.09
CA VAL A 183 9.53 1.80 26.69
C VAL A 183 8.08 2.26 26.53
N VAL A 184 7.74 3.00 25.48
CA VAL A 184 6.35 3.39 25.16
C VAL A 184 5.97 2.88 23.76
N ILE A 185 4.90 2.09 23.69
CA ILE A 185 4.36 1.49 22.46
C ILE A 185 2.94 1.98 22.25
N ALA A 186 2.65 2.53 21.08
CA ALA A 186 1.30 2.92 20.70
C ALA A 186 0.62 1.79 19.91
N LEU A 187 -0.61 1.43 20.30
CA LEU A 187 -1.48 0.44 19.67
C LEU A 187 -2.60 1.18 18.95
N GLY A 188 -2.43 1.37 17.64
CA GLY A 188 -3.20 2.32 16.86
C GLY A 188 -4.19 1.69 15.88
N HIS A 189 -5.33 2.33 15.69
CA HIS A 189 -6.36 1.88 14.75
C HIS A 189 -6.98 3.05 13.96
N CYS A 190 -6.11 3.88 13.36
CA CYS A 190 -6.48 5.05 12.54
C CYS A 190 -5.96 4.96 11.09
N GLY A 191 -5.42 3.82 10.70
CA GLY A 191 -4.82 3.60 9.38
C GLY A 191 -3.38 4.10 9.24
N TYR A 192 -2.67 3.50 8.28
CA TYR A 192 -1.22 3.66 8.15
C TYR A 192 -0.75 5.09 7.87
N ASP A 193 -1.53 5.88 7.12
CA ASP A 193 -1.17 7.27 6.83
C ASP A 193 -1.21 8.13 8.10
N PHE A 194 -2.15 7.87 9.00
CA PHE A 194 -2.19 8.50 10.32
C PHE A 194 -1.01 8.05 11.18
N ASP A 195 -0.70 6.74 11.19
CA ASP A 195 0.43 6.19 11.92
C ASP A 195 1.76 6.86 11.49
N LEU A 196 1.95 7.14 10.20
CA LEU A 196 3.11 7.87 9.67
C LEU A 196 3.16 9.34 10.12
N ARG A 197 2.01 10.01 10.22
CA ARG A 197 1.93 11.38 10.74
C ARG A 197 2.27 11.43 12.22
N LEU A 198 1.72 10.50 13.02
CA LEU A 198 2.05 10.38 14.44
C LEU A 198 3.53 10.04 14.61
N PHE A 199 4.07 9.12 13.80
CA PHE A 199 5.49 8.79 13.77
C PHE A 199 6.38 10.02 13.55
N ALA A 200 6.01 10.91 12.62
CA ALA A 200 6.77 12.12 12.35
C ALA A 200 6.79 13.07 13.57
N ARG A 201 5.66 13.19 14.29
CA ARG A 201 5.52 14.03 15.49
C ARG A 201 6.17 13.40 16.74
N ALA A 202 6.20 12.07 16.83
CA ALA A 202 6.68 11.31 17.98
C ALA A 202 8.22 11.35 18.18
N ARG A 203 8.97 12.04 17.30
CA ARG A 203 10.45 12.12 17.36
C ARG A 203 10.96 13.13 18.39
N GLU A 204 10.08 13.95 18.97
CA GLU A 204 10.42 14.89 20.04
C GLU A 204 10.79 14.17 21.34
N ARG A 205 11.79 14.71 22.08
CA ARG A 205 12.35 14.02 23.27
C ARG A 205 11.36 13.88 24.44
N ALA A 206 10.41 14.80 24.60
CA ALA A 206 9.51 14.83 25.76
C ALA A 206 8.32 13.85 25.67
N SER A 207 7.82 13.57 24.46
CA SER A 207 6.67 12.70 24.15
C SER A 207 7.08 11.38 23.48
N ARG A 208 8.33 10.95 23.66
CA ARG A 208 8.98 9.89 22.88
C ARG A 208 8.22 8.55 22.94
N ILE A 209 7.54 8.23 21.85
CA ILE A 209 7.02 6.89 21.52
C ILE A 209 8.17 6.10 20.88
N ASP A 210 8.37 4.84 21.27
CA ASP A 210 9.43 3.97 20.72
C ASP A 210 8.94 3.07 19.57
N ALA A 211 7.65 2.75 19.55
CA ALA A 211 7.04 1.98 18.46
C ALA A 211 5.57 2.34 18.30
N ILE A 212 5.10 2.34 17.05
CA ILE A 212 3.70 2.50 16.67
C ILE A 212 3.30 1.21 15.94
N LEU A 213 2.40 0.45 16.54
CA LEU A 213 1.88 -0.80 16.00
C LEU A 213 0.42 -0.54 15.62
N GLY A 214 0.15 -0.40 14.33
CA GLY A 214 -1.12 0.07 13.79
C GLY A 214 -1.99 -1.02 13.15
N GLY A 215 -3.23 -0.64 12.80
CA GLY A 215 -4.24 -1.45 12.10
C GLY A 215 -5.14 -0.63 11.16
N HIS A 216 -6.37 -1.09 10.93
CA HIS A 216 -7.44 -0.46 10.14
C HIS A 216 -7.27 -0.56 8.61
N THR A 217 -6.04 -0.37 8.11
CA THR A 217 -5.76 -0.41 6.66
C THR A 217 -5.41 -1.80 6.14
N HIS A 218 -5.38 -2.82 7.00
CA HIS A 218 -5.09 -4.22 6.66
C HIS A 218 -3.73 -4.45 5.99
N LEU A 219 -2.79 -3.49 6.11
CA LEU A 219 -1.52 -3.56 5.39
C LEU A 219 -0.53 -4.48 6.09
N VAL A 220 0.22 -5.25 5.30
CA VAL A 220 1.44 -5.92 5.76
C VAL A 220 2.61 -4.98 5.48
N ARG A 221 2.86 -4.04 6.39
CA ARG A 221 3.85 -2.98 6.13
C ARG A 221 4.54 -2.52 7.40
N GLY A 222 5.85 -2.24 7.31
CA GLY A 222 6.60 -1.61 8.39
C GLY A 222 7.73 -0.75 7.86
N VAL A 223 8.02 0.36 8.53
CA VAL A 223 9.23 1.14 8.28
C VAL A 223 10.36 0.53 9.10
N ALA A 224 11.24 -0.23 8.43
CA ALA A 224 12.45 -0.77 9.03
C ALA A 224 13.49 0.35 9.23
N GLY A 225 13.39 1.10 10.33
CA GLY A 225 14.45 1.98 10.80
C GLY A 225 15.37 1.22 11.76
N ARG A 226 16.70 1.41 11.69
CA ARG A 226 17.63 0.91 12.75
C ARG A 226 17.50 1.70 14.07
N ARG A 227 16.60 2.69 14.14
CA ARG A 227 16.40 3.61 15.28
C ARG A 227 14.91 3.79 15.54
N ALA A 228 14.53 3.84 16.81
CA ALA A 228 13.18 4.19 17.26
C ALA A 228 12.84 5.68 17.00
N PRO A 229 11.55 6.04 16.80
CA PRO A 229 10.42 5.12 16.71
C PRO A 229 10.46 4.21 15.46
N VAL A 230 9.69 3.14 15.48
CA VAL A 230 9.35 2.33 14.29
C VAL A 230 7.84 2.29 14.14
N VAL A 231 7.35 2.05 12.93
CA VAL A 231 5.91 1.95 12.63
C VAL A 231 5.64 0.71 11.80
N ALA A 232 4.62 -0.07 12.17
CA ALA A 232 4.26 -1.30 11.47
C ALA A 232 2.79 -1.70 11.64
N GLN A 233 2.28 -2.44 10.66
CA GLN A 233 0.99 -3.12 10.65
C GLN A 233 1.19 -4.58 10.21
N ALA A 234 0.40 -5.50 10.77
CA ALA A 234 0.56 -6.94 10.62
C ALA A 234 -0.58 -7.59 9.81
N GLY A 235 -1.07 -6.91 8.77
CA GLY A 235 -2.07 -7.46 7.87
C GLY A 235 -3.48 -7.48 8.46
N VAL A 236 -4.23 -8.54 8.14
CA VAL A 236 -5.63 -8.75 8.53
C VAL A 236 -5.90 -10.25 8.70
N SER A 237 -6.92 -10.61 9.48
CA SER A 237 -7.45 -11.98 9.66
C SER A 237 -6.35 -13.00 9.97
N GLY A 238 -5.44 -12.62 10.88
CA GLY A 238 -4.35 -13.48 11.27
C GLY A 238 -3.41 -13.85 10.12
N SER A 239 -3.32 -13.07 9.03
CA SER A 239 -2.41 -13.35 7.92
C SER A 239 -0.93 -13.24 8.32
N HIS A 240 -0.59 -12.33 9.24
CA HIS A 240 0.78 -12.14 9.72
C HIS A 240 0.84 -11.90 11.22
N LEU A 241 1.96 -12.30 11.82
CA LEU A 241 2.40 -11.87 13.14
C LEU A 241 3.50 -10.84 12.97
N GLY A 242 3.31 -9.67 13.56
CA GLY A 242 4.37 -8.69 13.69
C GLY A 242 5.27 -9.01 14.86
N VAL A 243 6.59 -8.91 14.68
CA VAL A 243 7.60 -9.13 15.73
C VAL A 243 8.49 -7.90 15.80
N LEU A 244 8.30 -7.11 16.86
CA LEU A 244 9.14 -5.99 17.24
C LEU A 244 10.24 -6.47 18.19
N VAL A 245 11.50 -6.16 17.87
CA VAL A 245 12.65 -6.36 18.75
C VAL A 245 13.28 -5.00 19.05
N LEU A 246 13.40 -4.69 20.34
CA LEU A 246 14.00 -3.47 20.85
C LEU A 246 15.33 -3.80 21.53
N ALA A 247 16.42 -3.24 21.01
CA ALA A 247 17.73 -3.29 21.68
C ALA A 247 17.79 -2.18 22.73
N LEU A 248 18.10 -2.55 23.96
CA LEU A 248 18.05 -1.69 25.14
C LEU A 248 19.45 -1.50 25.73
N GLY A 249 19.80 -0.25 26.01
CA GLY A 249 20.93 0.10 26.87
C GLY A 249 20.44 0.33 28.30
N ARG A 250 21.11 -0.27 29.29
CA ARG A 250 20.81 -0.10 30.73
C ARG A 250 21.96 0.58 31.48
N ARG A 251 21.65 1.50 32.39
CA ARG A 251 22.57 2.01 33.43
C ARG A 251 21.82 2.28 34.73
N ALA A 252 22.55 2.59 35.80
CA ALA A 252 22.01 2.94 37.12
C ALA A 252 21.04 4.16 37.16
N GLY A 253 20.80 4.82 36.02
CA GLY A 253 19.88 5.96 35.87
C GLY A 253 18.85 5.78 34.75
N GLY A 254 18.53 4.54 34.36
CA GLY A 254 17.40 4.24 33.45
C GLY A 254 17.75 3.36 32.26
N VAL A 255 16.70 2.94 31.55
CA VAL A 255 16.75 2.18 30.31
C VAL A 255 16.59 3.13 29.12
N ARG A 256 17.32 2.88 28.03
CA ARG A 256 17.12 3.57 26.76
C ARG A 256 16.97 2.57 25.61
N VAL A 257 16.16 2.92 24.62
CA VAL A 257 16.06 2.16 23.37
C VAL A 257 17.17 2.61 22.42
N ASP A 258 18.14 1.73 22.17
CA ASP A 258 19.29 1.95 21.29
C ASP A 258 18.93 1.69 19.82
N ALA A 259 18.16 0.64 19.56
CA ALA A 259 17.67 0.27 18.24
C ALA A 259 16.31 -0.41 18.32
N ALA A 260 15.60 -0.41 17.20
CA ALA A 260 14.34 -1.11 17.02
C ALA A 260 14.37 -1.83 15.68
N ARG A 261 13.71 -2.99 15.59
CA ARG A 261 13.53 -3.73 14.35
C ARG A 261 12.14 -4.37 14.37
N VAL A 262 11.44 -4.31 13.24
CA VAL A 262 10.20 -5.05 13.05
C VAL A 262 10.37 -6.07 11.95
N THR A 263 9.82 -7.26 12.16
CA THR A 263 9.68 -8.33 11.18
C THR A 263 8.21 -8.70 11.08
N LEU A 264 7.69 -8.92 9.88
CA LEU A 264 6.33 -9.40 9.66
C LEU A 264 6.42 -10.85 9.18
N VAL A 265 5.78 -11.76 9.90
CA VAL A 265 5.89 -13.21 9.70
C VAL A 265 4.54 -13.74 9.22
N PRO A 266 4.43 -14.32 8.01
CA PRO A 266 3.20 -14.96 7.57
C PRO A 266 2.79 -16.06 8.54
N LEU A 267 1.50 -16.14 8.86
CA LEU A 267 0.93 -17.19 9.70
C LEU A 267 0.25 -18.25 8.84
N GLU A 268 0.11 -19.43 9.42
CA GLU A 268 -0.47 -20.61 8.76
C GLU A 268 -1.65 -21.06 9.66
N PRO A 269 -2.90 -21.03 9.17
CA PRO A 269 -4.08 -21.40 9.97
C PRO A 269 -4.05 -22.86 10.47
N ASP A 270 -3.56 -23.78 9.63
CA ASP A 270 -3.49 -25.23 9.94
C ASP A 270 -2.12 -25.65 10.45
N PHE A 271 -1.39 -24.73 11.10
CA PHE A 271 -0.03 -24.98 11.53
C PHE A 271 0.07 -26.09 12.59
N ALA A 272 0.93 -27.06 12.31
CA ALA A 272 1.42 -28.04 13.28
C ALA A 272 2.93 -27.83 13.51
N PRO A 273 3.38 -27.69 14.76
CA PRO A 273 4.79 -27.50 15.05
C PRO A 273 5.59 -28.78 14.82
N PRO A 274 6.90 -28.69 14.53
CA PRO A 274 7.78 -29.86 14.42
C PRO A 274 7.85 -30.68 15.72
N GLU A 275 7.76 -29.99 16.87
CA GLU A 275 7.70 -30.58 18.20
C GLU A 275 6.57 -29.93 19.00
N THR A 276 5.67 -30.74 19.53
CA THR A 276 4.54 -30.28 20.32
C THR A 276 4.92 -30.18 21.79
N THR A 277 4.92 -28.97 22.34
CA THR A 277 5.03 -28.75 23.79
C THR A 277 3.65 -28.90 24.45
N PRO A 278 3.57 -29.26 25.76
CA PRO A 278 2.28 -29.31 26.47
C PRO A 278 1.50 -28.00 26.38
N ALA A 279 2.19 -26.86 26.52
CA ALA A 279 1.56 -25.55 26.42
C ALA A 279 0.98 -25.26 25.02
N PHE A 280 1.64 -25.73 23.96
CA PHE A 280 1.08 -25.63 22.61
C PHE A 280 -0.13 -26.55 22.44
N ALA A 281 -0.05 -27.79 22.93
CA ALA A 281 -1.15 -28.75 22.84
C ALA A 281 -2.41 -28.21 23.53
N ASP A 282 -2.28 -27.68 24.75
CA ASP A 282 -3.38 -27.09 25.49
C ASP A 282 -4.00 -25.90 24.75
N PHE A 283 -3.17 -25.04 24.16
CA PHE A 283 -3.65 -23.89 23.40
C PHE A 283 -4.31 -24.29 22.09
N ALA A 284 -3.74 -25.25 21.36
CA ALA A 284 -4.33 -25.79 20.15
C ALA A 284 -5.70 -26.43 20.42
N ALA A 285 -5.81 -27.23 21.49
CA ALA A 285 -7.07 -27.81 21.93
C ALA A 285 -8.11 -26.75 22.32
N LEU A 286 -7.69 -25.65 22.95
CA LEU A 286 -8.57 -24.51 23.22
C LEU A 286 -9.07 -23.88 21.92
N VAL A 287 -8.20 -23.61 20.95
CA VAL A 287 -8.59 -23.04 19.65
C VAL A 287 -9.52 -23.98 18.90
N ASP A 288 -9.25 -25.29 18.90
CA ASP A 288 -10.09 -26.29 18.24
C ASP A 288 -11.47 -26.40 18.89
N ALA A 289 -11.55 -26.42 20.22
CA ALA A 289 -12.82 -26.40 20.94
C ALA A 289 -13.60 -25.08 20.69
N GLU A 290 -12.89 -23.96 20.62
CA GLU A 290 -13.47 -22.66 20.34
C GLU A 290 -13.98 -22.55 18.91
N LEU A 291 -13.26 -23.06 17.89
CA LEU A 291 -13.73 -23.11 16.50
C LEU A 291 -14.91 -24.07 16.32
N GLY A 292 -14.89 -25.21 17.03
CA GLY A 292 -15.89 -26.27 16.91
C GLY A 292 -15.75 -27.06 15.61
N GLU A 293 -16.64 -28.03 15.41
CA GLU A 293 -16.69 -28.80 14.15
C GLU A 293 -17.21 -27.92 13.00
N PRO A 294 -16.58 -27.95 11.82
CA PRO A 294 -17.11 -27.28 10.64
C PRO A 294 -18.55 -27.73 10.35
N SER A 295 -19.41 -26.78 9.99
CA SER A 295 -20.76 -27.12 9.54
C SER A 295 -20.69 -28.02 8.30
N THR A 296 -21.23 -29.23 8.41
CA THR A 296 -21.34 -30.19 7.29
C THR A 296 -22.54 -29.91 6.39
N GLU A 297 -23.38 -28.93 6.74
CA GLU A 297 -24.52 -28.50 5.94
C GLU A 297 -24.00 -27.72 4.72
N SER A 298 -23.72 -28.42 3.62
CA SER A 298 -23.50 -27.80 2.32
C SER A 298 -24.85 -27.44 1.71
N TRP A 299 -25.04 -26.16 1.39
CA TRP A 299 -26.27 -25.69 0.75
C TRP A 299 -26.17 -25.77 -0.78
N ARG A 300 -24.95 -25.64 -1.34
CA ARG A 300 -24.57 -25.88 -2.74
C ARG A 300 -23.04 -25.95 -2.91
N ASP A 301 -22.55 -26.51 -4.02
CA ASP A 301 -21.13 -26.44 -4.41
C ASP A 301 -20.85 -25.27 -5.38
N ALA A 302 -19.92 -24.39 -5.02
CA ALA A 302 -19.39 -23.34 -5.89
C ALA A 302 -18.29 -23.92 -6.80
N ARG A 303 -18.41 -23.77 -8.14
CA ARG A 303 -17.41 -24.30 -9.10
C ARG A 303 -16.24 -23.35 -9.41
N GLY A 304 -16.27 -22.13 -8.86
CA GLY A 304 -15.24 -21.10 -9.00
C GLY A 304 -15.24 -20.17 -7.79
N ALA A 305 -14.19 -19.35 -7.63
CA ALA A 305 -14.09 -18.40 -6.51
C ALA A 305 -14.79 -17.07 -6.85
N ALA A 306 -15.54 -16.48 -5.92
CA ALA A 306 -16.15 -15.16 -6.09
C ALA A 306 -15.20 -14.07 -5.61
N ASP A 307 -14.86 -13.12 -6.49
CA ASP A 307 -13.88 -12.09 -6.21
C ASP A 307 -14.30 -11.08 -5.15
N ALA A 308 -13.38 -10.81 -4.22
CA ALA A 308 -13.50 -9.78 -3.20
C ALA A 308 -12.84 -8.44 -3.59
N LEU A 309 -12.20 -8.33 -4.76
CA LEU A 309 -11.48 -7.12 -5.14
C LEU A 309 -11.88 -6.53 -6.50
N PRO A 310 -12.39 -5.28 -6.52
CA PRO A 310 -12.92 -4.54 -5.38
C PRO A 310 -14.40 -4.23 -5.56
N CYS A 311 -15.23 -4.93 -4.77
CA CYS A 311 -16.59 -4.51 -4.43
C CYS A 311 -16.65 -3.03 -3.97
N ARG A 312 -15.52 -2.45 -3.56
CA ARG A 312 -15.39 -1.08 -3.04
C ARG A 312 -15.14 -0.01 -4.11
N SER A 313 -14.92 -0.41 -5.37
CA SER A 313 -14.63 0.52 -6.46
C SER A 313 -15.36 0.23 -7.78
N GLY A 314 -16.12 -0.86 -7.84
CA GLY A 314 -16.89 -1.26 -9.01
C GLY A 314 -17.78 -2.45 -8.69
N GLU A 315 -18.49 -2.96 -9.71
CA GLU A 315 -19.31 -4.15 -9.57
C GLU A 315 -18.48 -5.37 -9.15
N CYS A 316 -18.96 -6.10 -8.15
CA CYS A 316 -18.45 -7.42 -7.83
C CYS A 316 -19.57 -8.47 -7.84
N ALA A 317 -19.23 -9.68 -8.27
CA ALA A 317 -20.19 -10.78 -8.41
C ALA A 317 -20.81 -11.16 -7.05
N LEU A 318 -19.99 -11.24 -5.99
CA LEU A 318 -20.48 -11.60 -4.66
C LEU A 318 -21.44 -10.54 -4.09
N GLY A 319 -21.09 -9.25 -4.22
CA GLY A 319 -21.97 -8.17 -3.78
C GLY A 319 -23.30 -8.14 -4.53
N SER A 320 -23.27 -8.39 -5.84
CA SER A 320 -24.47 -8.51 -6.67
C SER A 320 -25.34 -9.70 -6.28
N LEU A 321 -24.74 -10.85 -5.96
CA LEU A 321 -25.44 -12.05 -5.49
C LEU A 321 -26.12 -11.83 -4.13
N VAL A 322 -25.46 -11.12 -3.22
CA VAL A 322 -26.02 -10.76 -1.91
C VAL A 322 -27.16 -9.76 -2.07
N ALA A 323 -27.01 -8.76 -2.95
CA ALA A 323 -28.08 -7.84 -3.28
C ALA A 323 -29.29 -8.56 -3.91
N ASP A 324 -29.08 -9.61 -4.73
CA ASP A 324 -30.19 -10.43 -5.24
C ASP A 324 -30.92 -11.21 -4.13
N ALA A 325 -30.18 -11.67 -3.11
CA ALA A 325 -30.79 -12.30 -1.94
C ALA A 325 -31.67 -11.30 -1.16
N MET A 326 -31.19 -10.06 -0.99
CA MET A 326 -31.94 -8.97 -0.37
C MET A 326 -33.19 -8.59 -1.17
N GLU A 327 -33.08 -8.47 -2.49
CA GLU A 327 -34.20 -8.14 -3.37
C GLU A 327 -35.30 -9.21 -3.30
N ARG A 328 -34.93 -10.50 -3.28
CA ARG A 328 -35.87 -11.61 -3.12
C ARG A 328 -36.63 -11.52 -1.80
N LEU A 329 -35.92 -11.27 -0.69
CA LEU A 329 -36.56 -11.06 0.61
C LEU A 329 -37.53 -9.88 0.58
N GLY A 330 -37.14 -8.76 -0.05
CA GLY A 330 -38.03 -7.61 -0.23
C GLY A 330 -39.29 -7.99 -1.02
N CYS A 331 -39.16 -8.72 -2.13
CA CYS A 331 -40.30 -9.17 -2.94
C CYS A 331 -41.28 -10.08 -2.15
N GLU A 332 -40.76 -10.91 -1.24
CA GLU A 332 -41.58 -11.78 -0.38
C GLU A 332 -42.38 -10.99 0.66
N THR A 333 -41.90 -9.80 1.05
CA THR A 333 -42.38 -9.04 2.21
C THR A 333 -43.10 -7.74 1.85
N THR A 334 -42.92 -7.23 0.63
CA THR A 334 -43.53 -5.98 0.15
C THR A 334 -44.61 -6.24 -0.91
N LYS A 335 -45.56 -5.30 -1.04
CA LYS A 335 -46.59 -5.34 -2.10
C LYS A 335 -46.18 -4.42 -3.25
N GLY A 336 -45.12 -4.76 -3.97
CA GLY A 336 -44.65 -3.96 -5.10
C GLY A 336 -43.26 -4.35 -5.61
N PRO A 337 -42.83 -3.81 -6.76
CA PRO A 337 -41.47 -3.99 -7.24
C PRO A 337 -40.48 -3.30 -6.29
N VAL A 338 -39.46 -4.03 -5.87
CA VAL A 338 -38.36 -3.52 -5.02
C VAL A 338 -37.03 -3.70 -5.74
N ILE A 339 -36.07 -2.86 -5.38
CA ILE A 339 -34.65 -3.08 -5.69
C ILE A 339 -33.88 -3.29 -4.39
N ALA A 340 -32.65 -3.81 -4.46
CA ALA A 340 -31.76 -3.82 -3.31
C ALA A 340 -30.42 -3.16 -3.63
N LEU A 341 -29.92 -2.39 -2.66
CA LEU A 341 -28.61 -1.77 -2.67
C LEU A 341 -27.85 -2.21 -1.43
N LEU A 342 -26.64 -2.71 -1.62
CA LEU A 342 -25.80 -3.26 -0.56
C LEU A 342 -24.51 -2.44 -0.47
N GLU A 343 -24.18 -1.92 0.70
CA GLU A 343 -22.87 -1.32 0.93
C GLU A 343 -21.75 -2.37 0.83
N SER A 344 -20.70 -2.04 0.10
CA SER A 344 -19.57 -2.95 -0.16
C SER A 344 -18.84 -3.40 1.10
N GLY A 345 -18.98 -2.64 2.20
CA GLY A 345 -18.48 -2.98 3.52
C GLY A 345 -19.11 -4.24 4.11
N SER A 346 -20.31 -4.64 3.68
CA SER A 346 -20.93 -5.88 4.16
C SER A 346 -20.22 -7.14 3.63
N VAL A 347 -19.54 -7.03 2.49
CA VAL A 347 -18.79 -8.13 1.87
C VAL A 347 -17.33 -8.06 2.33
N ARG A 348 -16.92 -9.03 3.17
CA ARG A 348 -15.62 -9.00 3.87
C ARG A 348 -14.56 -9.95 3.33
N GLY A 349 -14.90 -10.77 2.34
CA GLY A 349 -13.98 -11.74 1.79
C GLY A 349 -14.44 -12.31 0.46
N ARG A 350 -13.70 -13.32 0.02
CA ARG A 350 -13.97 -14.12 -1.18
C ARG A 350 -14.74 -15.36 -0.77
N LEU A 351 -15.64 -15.80 -1.64
CA LEU A 351 -16.23 -17.14 -1.53
C LEU A 351 -15.35 -18.11 -2.32
N GLU A 352 -14.68 -19.05 -1.64
CA GLU A 352 -13.85 -20.07 -2.30
C GLU A 352 -14.69 -21.08 -3.08
N ALA A 353 -14.07 -21.74 -4.07
CA ALA A 353 -14.68 -22.87 -4.75
C ALA A 353 -14.86 -24.05 -3.78
N GLY A 354 -15.97 -24.78 -3.89
CA GLY A 354 -16.32 -25.91 -3.04
C GLY A 354 -17.65 -25.73 -2.30
N PRO A 355 -17.94 -26.58 -1.30
CA PRO A 355 -19.18 -26.54 -0.53
C PRO A 355 -19.41 -25.19 0.17
N VAL A 356 -20.53 -24.55 -0.13
CA VAL A 356 -20.98 -23.32 0.50
C VAL A 356 -21.97 -23.66 1.62
N GLY A 357 -21.44 -23.70 2.83
CA GLY A 357 -22.22 -23.83 4.07
C GLY A 357 -22.31 -22.52 4.85
N ARG A 358 -22.93 -22.58 6.03
CA ARG A 358 -23.10 -21.43 6.92
C ARG A 358 -21.78 -20.77 7.31
N ASP A 359 -20.73 -21.55 7.53
CA ASP A 359 -19.42 -21.01 7.92
C ASP A 359 -18.78 -20.23 6.76
N ALA A 360 -18.87 -20.76 5.53
CA ALA A 360 -18.40 -20.07 4.34
C ALA A 360 -19.16 -18.76 4.11
N ALA A 361 -20.49 -18.78 4.26
CA ALA A 361 -21.32 -17.58 4.16
C ALA A 361 -21.00 -16.55 5.26
N THR A 362 -20.76 -16.98 6.50
CA THR A 362 -20.44 -16.05 7.60
C THR A 362 -19.05 -15.42 7.46
N ARG A 363 -18.08 -16.13 6.86
CA ARG A 363 -16.77 -15.54 6.53
C ARG A 363 -16.88 -14.36 5.55
N VAL A 364 -17.82 -14.43 4.61
CA VAL A 364 -18.02 -13.35 3.62
C VAL A 364 -19.03 -12.29 4.07
N LEU A 365 -20.01 -12.65 4.91
CA LEU A 365 -21.05 -11.80 5.49
C LEU A 365 -21.07 -11.91 7.03
N PRO A 366 -20.10 -11.30 7.72
CA PRO A 366 -19.93 -11.56 9.16
C PRO A 366 -20.90 -10.79 10.06
N TRP A 367 -21.52 -9.72 9.56
CA TRP A 367 -22.16 -8.68 10.38
C TRP A 367 -23.49 -9.08 11.02
N ALA A 368 -24.15 -10.13 10.53
CA ALA A 368 -25.49 -10.51 10.97
C ALA A 368 -26.51 -9.43 10.63
N ASN A 369 -26.27 -8.75 9.51
CA ASN A 369 -27.08 -7.64 9.06
C ASN A 369 -28.54 -8.10 8.90
N ARG A 370 -29.43 -7.32 9.48
CA ARG A 370 -30.85 -7.36 9.19
C ARG A 370 -31.14 -6.36 8.08
N TYR A 371 -32.35 -6.41 7.55
CA TYR A 371 -32.71 -5.61 6.38
C TYR A 371 -33.89 -4.67 6.66
N ALA A 372 -33.84 -3.51 6.03
CA ALA A 372 -34.91 -2.53 6.03
C ALA A 372 -35.25 -2.12 4.60
N VAL A 373 -36.49 -1.66 4.41
CA VAL A 373 -36.94 -0.99 3.19
C VAL A 373 -36.91 0.51 3.44
N LEU A 374 -36.24 1.22 2.54
CA LEU A 374 -36.25 2.67 2.44
C LEU A 374 -37.09 3.09 1.23
N THR A 375 -38.07 3.96 1.43
CA THR A 375 -38.92 4.47 0.36
C THR A 375 -38.45 5.84 -0.09
N PHE A 376 -37.88 5.91 -1.30
CA PHE A 376 -37.43 7.15 -1.92
C PHE A 376 -38.54 7.71 -2.80
N GLU A 377 -39.07 8.88 -2.45
CA GLU A 377 -40.23 9.49 -3.12
C GLU A 377 -39.98 9.84 -4.61
N ASN A 378 -38.72 10.10 -4.98
CA ASN A 378 -38.34 10.47 -6.34
C ASN A 378 -36.90 10.06 -6.68
N ALA A 379 -36.60 10.01 -7.98
CA ALA A 379 -35.29 9.64 -8.51
C ALA A 379 -34.14 10.49 -7.95
N SER A 380 -34.34 11.80 -7.77
CA SER A 380 -33.28 12.70 -7.29
C SER A 380 -32.81 12.36 -5.88
N ARG A 381 -33.71 11.92 -4.99
CA ARG A 381 -33.33 11.48 -3.65
C ARG A 381 -32.57 10.16 -3.67
N LEU A 382 -33.01 9.22 -4.50
CA LEU A 382 -32.32 7.94 -4.69
C LEU A 382 -30.93 8.13 -5.31
N ASP A 383 -30.80 9.06 -6.25
CA ASP A 383 -29.53 9.44 -6.86
C ASP A 383 -28.59 10.09 -5.84
N ALA A 384 -29.10 10.97 -4.95
CA ALA A 384 -28.30 11.56 -3.87
C ALA A 384 -27.79 10.49 -2.88
N PHE A 385 -28.62 9.50 -2.56
CA PHE A 385 -28.23 8.34 -1.76
C PHE A 385 -27.11 7.54 -2.45
N ALA A 386 -27.27 7.20 -3.73
CA ALA A 386 -26.23 6.50 -4.49
C ALA A 386 -24.96 7.35 -4.67
N ALA A 387 -25.08 8.67 -4.80
CA ALA A 387 -23.96 9.59 -4.95
C ALA A 387 -23.10 9.66 -3.68
N HIS A 388 -23.70 9.54 -2.49
CA HIS A 388 -22.95 9.41 -1.24
C HIS A 388 -22.02 8.19 -1.24
N GLY A 389 -22.55 7.02 -1.62
CA GLY A 389 -21.74 5.80 -1.79
C GLY A 389 -20.71 5.90 -2.91
N ALA A 390 -21.03 6.59 -4.01
CA ALA A 390 -20.06 6.87 -5.07
C ALA A 390 -18.93 7.80 -4.62
N ALA A 391 -19.22 8.79 -3.77
CA ALA A 391 -18.22 9.71 -3.24
C ALA A 391 -17.21 9.03 -2.31
N SER A 392 -17.58 7.91 -1.67
CA SER A 392 -16.66 7.10 -0.86
C SER A 392 -15.79 6.15 -1.68
N ARG A 393 -15.89 6.17 -3.03
CA ARG A 393 -15.10 5.32 -3.93
C ARG A 393 -13.61 5.58 -3.74
N ALA A 394 -12.89 4.61 -3.16
CA ALA A 394 -11.45 4.68 -2.94
C ALA A 394 -10.71 3.67 -3.84
N PRO A 395 -9.69 4.07 -4.61
CA PRO A 395 -8.88 3.16 -5.44
C PRO A 395 -8.15 2.07 -4.66
N ARG A 396 -8.05 2.21 -3.32
CA ARG A 396 -7.32 1.32 -2.41
C ARG A 396 -8.20 0.49 -1.46
N GLY A 397 -9.52 0.52 -1.63
CA GLY A 397 -10.42 -0.41 -0.92
C GLY A 397 -10.56 -0.22 0.59
N THR A 398 -10.34 0.98 1.13
CA THR A 398 -10.48 1.25 2.58
C THR A 398 -11.88 1.74 2.99
N GLY A 399 -12.71 2.22 2.05
CA GLY A 399 -14.09 2.67 2.34
C GLY A 399 -15.15 1.57 2.17
N GLY A 400 -16.19 1.54 3.01
CA GLY A 400 -17.30 0.56 2.97
C GLY A 400 -18.55 1.00 2.21
N ALA A 401 -18.75 2.32 2.04
CA ALA A 401 -20.02 2.90 1.61
C ALA A 401 -20.42 2.67 0.14
N PHE A 402 -19.51 2.17 -0.72
CA PHE A 402 -19.80 1.99 -2.15
C PHE A 402 -20.92 0.96 -2.38
N LEU A 403 -21.93 1.27 -3.20
CA LEU A 403 -23.13 0.43 -3.31
C LEU A 403 -23.01 -0.60 -4.45
N GLN A 404 -23.28 -1.85 -4.11
CA GLN A 404 -23.58 -2.96 -5.01
C GLN A 404 -25.10 -3.02 -5.25
N ALA A 405 -25.52 -3.60 -6.37
CA ALA A 405 -26.90 -3.53 -6.84
C ALA A 405 -27.46 -4.91 -7.20
N SER A 406 -28.75 -5.10 -6.92
CA SER A 406 -29.50 -6.29 -7.31
C SER A 406 -29.94 -6.25 -8.77
N SER A 407 -30.43 -7.38 -9.27
CA SER A 407 -30.68 -7.61 -10.69
C SER A 407 -31.73 -6.69 -11.35
N ARG A 408 -32.58 -6.03 -10.53
CA ARG A 408 -33.55 -5.01 -10.96
C ARG A 408 -33.05 -3.57 -10.84
N ALA A 409 -31.83 -3.35 -10.37
CA ALA A 409 -31.20 -2.04 -10.31
C ALA A 409 -29.96 -1.95 -11.22
N ARG A 410 -29.76 -0.77 -11.79
CA ARG A 410 -28.50 -0.38 -12.42
C ARG A 410 -28.05 0.95 -11.82
N VAL A 411 -26.88 0.96 -11.19
CA VAL A 411 -26.24 2.15 -10.65
C VAL A 411 -25.19 2.63 -11.65
N VAL A 412 -25.36 3.84 -12.16
CA VAL A 412 -24.40 4.50 -13.06
C VAL A 412 -23.65 5.55 -12.26
N VAL A 413 -22.34 5.41 -12.14
CA VAL A 413 -21.47 6.30 -11.37
C VAL A 413 -20.62 7.14 -12.30
N ASP A 414 -20.66 8.47 -12.14
CA ASP A 414 -19.83 9.43 -12.87
C ASP A 414 -19.14 10.37 -11.86
N GLY A 415 -17.84 10.18 -11.66
CA GLY A 415 -17.06 10.92 -10.65
C GLY A 415 -17.59 10.71 -9.23
N ARG A 416 -18.20 11.76 -8.65
CA ARG A 416 -18.89 11.74 -7.34
C ARG A 416 -20.41 11.70 -7.45
N SER A 417 -20.94 11.74 -8.67
CA SER A 417 -22.36 11.66 -8.95
C SER A 417 -22.75 10.21 -9.23
N ALA A 418 -24.01 9.88 -8.96
CA ALA A 418 -24.56 8.59 -9.34
C ALA A 418 -26.01 8.75 -9.80
N SER A 419 -26.46 7.83 -10.66
CA SER A 419 -27.85 7.69 -11.07
C SER A 419 -28.30 6.25 -10.91
N VAL A 420 -29.48 6.04 -10.34
CA VAL A 420 -30.07 4.72 -10.18
C VAL A 420 -31.21 4.52 -11.19
N LEU A 421 -31.08 3.48 -12.00
CA LEU A 421 -32.08 3.04 -12.96
C LEU A 421 -32.72 1.75 -12.47
N VAL A 422 -34.02 1.58 -12.71
CA VAL A 422 -34.80 0.42 -12.30
C VAL A 422 -35.26 -0.36 -13.54
N ALA A 423 -35.27 -1.68 -13.46
CA ALA A 423 -35.70 -2.55 -14.54
C ALA A 423 -37.20 -2.37 -14.88
N ASP A 424 -37.53 -2.39 -16.18
CA ASP A 424 -38.93 -2.42 -16.65
C ASP A 424 -39.52 -3.84 -16.50
N ARG A 425 -40.83 -3.94 -16.22
CA ARG A 425 -41.52 -5.21 -15.91
C ARG A 425 -41.44 -6.27 -17.02
N GLY A 426 -41.09 -5.87 -18.25
CA GLY A 426 -40.95 -6.76 -19.41
C GLY A 426 -39.57 -7.42 -19.59
N CYS A 427 -38.56 -7.05 -18.81
CA CYS A 427 -37.18 -7.57 -18.97
C CYS A 427 -36.88 -8.83 -18.13
N GLU A 428 -37.87 -9.35 -17.41
CA GLU A 428 -37.74 -10.49 -16.49
C GLU A 428 -37.69 -11.86 -17.22
N ALA A 429 -38.20 -11.94 -18.47
CA ALA A 429 -38.44 -13.20 -19.18
C ALA A 429 -37.25 -13.80 -19.95
N ALA A 430 -36.11 -13.10 -20.07
CA ALA A 430 -34.96 -13.55 -20.87
C ALA A 430 -33.89 -14.35 -20.08
N ARG A 431 -34.17 -14.72 -18.82
CA ARG A 431 -33.14 -15.13 -17.83
C ARG A 431 -33.17 -16.61 -17.40
N ASN A 432 -34.04 -17.45 -17.97
CA ASN A 432 -34.18 -18.85 -17.56
C ASN A 432 -33.28 -19.80 -18.37
N ASN A 433 -32.22 -20.31 -17.74
CA ASN A 433 -31.67 -21.64 -18.06
C ASN A 433 -30.96 -22.23 -16.84
N ASP A 434 -31.36 -23.46 -16.50
CA ASP A 434 -30.95 -24.23 -15.34
C ASP A 434 -29.53 -24.80 -15.51
N GLY A 435 -28.57 -24.22 -14.80
CA GLY A 435 -27.20 -24.71 -14.72
C GLY A 435 -26.57 -24.44 -13.35
N PRO A 436 -25.49 -25.16 -12.98
CA PRO A 436 -24.77 -24.96 -11.73
C PRO A 436 -24.24 -23.51 -11.61
N LEU A 437 -23.95 -23.07 -10.38
CA LEU A 437 -23.34 -21.75 -10.12
C LEU A 437 -21.98 -21.67 -10.82
N VAL A 438 -21.93 -21.00 -11.96
CA VAL A 438 -20.71 -20.69 -12.71
C VAL A 438 -20.40 -19.21 -12.52
N LEU A 439 -19.31 -18.93 -11.81
CA LEU A 439 -18.72 -17.59 -11.67
C LEU A 439 -17.66 -17.45 -12.78
N ASP A 440 -18.10 -17.28 -14.03
CA ASP A 440 -17.21 -16.98 -15.17
C ASP A 440 -17.36 -15.51 -15.61
N ASP A 441 -16.25 -14.93 -16.08
CA ASP A 441 -16.03 -13.53 -16.47
C ASP A 441 -16.74 -13.07 -17.77
N ASP A 442 -17.81 -13.75 -18.18
CA ASP A 442 -18.49 -13.41 -19.43
C ASP A 442 -19.53 -12.30 -19.24
N ALA A 443 -19.17 -11.11 -19.73
CA ALA A 443 -20.00 -9.92 -19.73
C ALA A 443 -21.33 -10.15 -20.48
N LEU A 444 -22.44 -10.14 -19.74
CA LEU A 444 -23.78 -10.16 -20.33
C LEU A 444 -24.14 -8.74 -20.79
N THR A 445 -24.29 -8.54 -22.11
CA THR A 445 -24.77 -7.26 -22.65
C THR A 445 -26.28 -7.19 -22.48
N VAL A 446 -26.76 -6.42 -21.50
CA VAL A 446 -28.20 -6.14 -21.35
C VAL A 446 -28.70 -5.34 -22.57
N PRO A 447 -29.84 -5.70 -23.20
CA PRO A 447 -30.40 -4.95 -24.32
C PRO A 447 -30.65 -3.47 -23.97
N PRO A 448 -30.42 -2.53 -24.91
CA PRO A 448 -30.80 -1.13 -24.73
C PRO A 448 -32.30 -1.01 -24.45
N GLY A 449 -32.69 -0.30 -23.38
CA GLY A 449 -34.10 0.00 -23.04
C GLY A 449 -34.69 -0.76 -21.84
N CYS A 450 -33.95 -1.69 -21.22
CA CYS A 450 -34.45 -2.46 -20.06
C CYS A 450 -34.42 -1.73 -18.71
N PHE A 451 -33.58 -0.71 -18.56
CA PHE A 451 -33.46 0.08 -17.33
C PHE A 451 -33.89 1.52 -17.58
N ARG A 452 -34.73 2.07 -16.71
CA ARG A 452 -35.26 3.44 -16.83
C ARG A 452 -35.15 4.19 -15.51
N ARG A 453 -35.11 5.51 -15.62
CA ARG A 453 -35.19 6.39 -14.45
C ARG A 453 -36.57 6.22 -13.81
N PRO A 454 -36.67 6.04 -12.48
CA PRO A 454 -37.95 5.83 -11.83
C PRO A 454 -38.82 7.10 -11.93
N ALA A 455 -40.08 6.92 -12.31
CA ALA A 455 -41.05 8.01 -12.48
C ALA A 455 -41.86 8.32 -11.20
N GLY A 456 -41.69 7.52 -10.15
CA GLY A 456 -42.40 7.65 -8.88
C GLY A 456 -41.59 7.02 -7.73
N PRO A 457 -42.22 6.79 -6.56
CA PRO A 457 -41.55 6.24 -5.40
C PRO A 457 -40.90 4.88 -5.66
N VAL A 458 -39.73 4.65 -5.05
CA VAL A 458 -38.98 3.40 -5.15
C VAL A 458 -38.69 2.87 -3.76
N ASP A 459 -39.09 1.62 -3.52
CA ASP A 459 -38.73 0.86 -2.34
C ASP A 459 -37.38 0.17 -2.56
N VAL A 460 -36.44 0.45 -1.66
CA VAL A 460 -35.05 -0.02 -1.72
C VAL A 460 -34.75 -0.82 -0.47
N VAL A 461 -34.46 -2.11 -0.64
CA VAL A 461 -33.96 -2.97 0.42
C VAL A 461 -32.48 -2.65 0.68
N VAL A 462 -32.15 -2.37 1.92
CA VAL A 462 -30.80 -2.06 2.41
C VAL A 462 -30.54 -2.81 3.73
N THR A 463 -29.30 -2.83 4.21
CA THR A 463 -29.01 -3.29 5.57
C THR A 463 -29.57 -2.30 6.61
N GLU A 464 -29.95 -2.79 7.79
CA GLU A 464 -30.37 -1.91 8.89
C GLU A 464 -29.25 -0.94 9.29
N TRP A 465 -27.99 -1.39 9.25
CA TRP A 465 -26.80 -0.54 9.43
C TRP A 465 -26.80 0.68 8.50
N LEU A 466 -27.04 0.46 7.21
CA LEU A 466 -27.13 1.54 6.23
C LEU A 466 -28.33 2.45 6.50
N ALA A 467 -29.48 1.87 6.86
CA ALA A 467 -30.71 2.59 7.20
C ALA A 467 -30.60 3.42 8.49
N ASP A 468 -29.73 3.04 9.42
CA ASP A 468 -29.37 3.79 10.64
C ASP A 468 -28.35 4.92 10.36
N GLY A 469 -27.90 5.05 9.11
CA GLY A 469 -26.96 6.08 8.68
C GLY A 469 -25.50 5.70 8.82
N GLY A 470 -25.20 4.39 8.99
CA GLY A 470 -23.85 3.84 8.90
C GLY A 470 -23.13 4.26 7.63
N ASP A 471 -21.78 4.23 7.64
CA ASP A 471 -20.92 4.76 6.57
C ASP A 471 -21.24 6.21 6.13
N GLY A 472 -21.83 7.01 7.04
CA GLY A 472 -22.14 8.42 6.81
C GLY A 472 -23.44 8.69 6.05
N PHE A 473 -24.24 7.66 5.75
CA PHE A 473 -25.51 7.83 5.02
C PHE A 473 -26.58 8.62 5.78
N GLY A 474 -26.41 8.85 7.10
CA GLY A 474 -27.38 9.60 7.91
C GLY A 474 -27.72 10.99 7.35
N ALA A 475 -26.75 11.66 6.72
CA ALA A 475 -26.96 12.99 6.12
C ALA A 475 -27.91 12.99 4.92
N VAL A 476 -28.04 11.88 4.20
CA VAL A 476 -28.88 11.75 2.99
C VAL A 476 -30.22 11.07 3.24
N LEU A 477 -30.42 10.51 4.45
CA LEU A 477 -31.62 9.77 4.84
C LEU A 477 -32.69 10.63 5.55
N GLY A 478 -32.45 11.93 5.77
CA GLY A 478 -33.40 12.81 6.45
C GLY A 478 -34.78 12.83 5.78
N GLY A 479 -35.81 12.33 6.47
CA GLY A 479 -37.18 12.24 5.94
C GLY A 479 -37.38 11.18 4.86
N VAL A 480 -36.53 10.15 4.76
CA VAL A 480 -36.82 8.91 4.02
C VAL A 480 -37.65 7.99 4.92
N GLU A 481 -38.76 7.44 4.41
CA GLU A 481 -39.55 6.48 5.17
C GLU A 481 -38.79 5.14 5.27
N ARG A 482 -38.80 4.55 6.48
CA ARG A 482 -38.14 3.29 6.78
C ARG A 482 -39.13 2.27 7.32
N ARG A 483 -39.02 1.03 6.85
CA ARG A 483 -39.71 -0.13 7.41
C ARG A 483 -38.77 -1.33 7.55
N ASN A 484 -38.56 -1.84 8.76
CA ASN A 484 -37.73 -3.03 8.98
C ASN A 484 -38.40 -4.31 8.47
N LEU A 485 -37.61 -5.26 7.96
CA LEU A 485 -38.08 -6.53 7.39
C LEU A 485 -38.04 -7.71 8.38
N GLY A 486 -37.92 -7.42 9.68
CA GLY A 486 -38.03 -8.42 10.76
C GLY A 486 -36.69 -9.09 11.11
N ASP A 487 -36.76 -10.34 11.59
CA ASP A 487 -35.61 -11.05 12.18
C ASP A 487 -34.68 -11.78 11.19
N ALA A 488 -34.94 -11.65 9.89
CA ALA A 488 -34.14 -12.31 8.87
C ALA A 488 -32.72 -11.71 8.81
N VAL A 489 -31.71 -12.53 9.08
CA VAL A 489 -30.29 -12.14 9.06
C VAL A 489 -29.60 -12.50 7.74
N ASP A 490 -28.60 -11.72 7.38
CA ASP A 490 -27.86 -11.76 6.12
C ASP A 490 -27.45 -13.15 5.63
N VAL A 491 -26.79 -13.93 6.48
CA VAL A 491 -26.31 -15.28 6.19
C VAL A 491 -27.47 -16.22 5.88
N ASP A 492 -28.58 -16.16 6.62
CA ASP A 492 -29.72 -17.03 6.38
C ASP A 492 -30.45 -16.68 5.09
N VAL A 493 -30.60 -15.38 4.82
CA VAL A 493 -31.21 -14.87 3.59
C VAL A 493 -30.34 -15.24 2.38
N PHE A 494 -29.03 -15.07 2.49
CA PHE A 494 -28.07 -15.46 1.47
C PHE A 494 -28.11 -16.97 1.19
N LEU A 495 -27.97 -17.82 2.22
CA LEU A 495 -28.00 -19.28 2.08
C LEU A 495 -29.34 -19.77 1.52
N ARG A 496 -30.47 -19.24 2.01
CA ARG A 496 -31.79 -19.55 1.48
C ARG A 496 -31.89 -19.22 0.00
N SER A 497 -31.32 -18.08 -0.42
CA SER A 497 -31.31 -17.69 -1.82
C SER A 497 -30.50 -18.66 -2.72
N LEU A 498 -29.54 -19.40 -2.15
CA LEU A 498 -28.84 -20.47 -2.85
C LEU A 498 -29.70 -21.73 -2.99
N ARG A 499 -30.73 -21.95 -2.16
CA ARG A 499 -31.71 -23.06 -2.29
C ARG A 499 -32.75 -22.75 -3.37
N GLY A 500 -32.36 -22.87 -4.63
CA GLY A 500 -33.29 -22.86 -5.77
C GLY A 500 -33.05 -21.79 -6.83
N ALA A 501 -32.05 -20.93 -6.69
CA ALA A 501 -31.74 -19.94 -7.72
C ALA A 501 -31.04 -20.55 -8.95
N ALA A 502 -31.51 -20.18 -10.14
CA ALA A 502 -30.70 -20.11 -11.37
C ALA A 502 -29.86 -18.80 -11.35
N SER A 503 -28.74 -18.80 -12.11
CA SER A 503 -27.55 -17.93 -12.03
C SER A 503 -27.74 -16.42 -11.80
N PRO A 504 -26.70 -15.79 -11.21
CA PRO A 504 -26.02 -14.68 -11.86
C PRO A 504 -24.65 -15.13 -12.39
N ARG A 505 -24.30 -14.62 -13.58
CA ARG A 505 -23.04 -14.87 -14.29
C ARG A 505 -22.17 -13.62 -14.15
N GLY A 506 -20.91 -13.77 -13.75
CA GLY A 506 -19.90 -12.72 -13.83
C GLY A 506 -20.34 -11.32 -13.38
N ARG A 507 -19.77 -10.28 -14.00
CA ARG A 507 -20.22 -8.89 -13.88
C ARG A 507 -21.23 -8.62 -14.99
N GLU A 508 -22.43 -8.15 -14.66
CA GLU A 508 -23.56 -7.97 -15.59
C GLU A 508 -23.79 -6.50 -15.98
N GLY A 509 -22.91 -5.59 -15.53
CA GLY A 509 -23.08 -4.15 -15.73
C GLY A 509 -24.24 -3.60 -14.90
N ARG A 510 -24.42 -4.12 -13.68
CA ARG A 510 -25.35 -3.60 -12.67
C ARG A 510 -24.78 -2.36 -11.99
N VAL A 511 -23.47 -2.31 -11.82
CA VAL A 511 -22.79 -1.10 -11.38
C VAL A 511 -21.84 -0.67 -12.48
N VAL A 512 -22.31 0.29 -13.28
CA VAL A 512 -21.55 0.87 -14.37
C VAL A 512 -20.87 2.10 -13.84
N VAL A 513 -19.55 2.09 -13.87
CA VAL A 513 -18.77 3.28 -13.60
C VAL A 513 -18.45 3.88 -14.96
N ASP A 514 -19.13 4.97 -15.32
CA ASP A 514 -18.86 5.67 -16.57
C ASP A 514 -17.55 6.45 -16.45
N GLY A 515 -16.74 6.31 -17.50
CA GLY A 515 -15.32 6.57 -17.44
C GLY A 515 -14.54 5.35 -16.93
N PRO A 516 -13.30 5.14 -17.38
CA PRO A 516 -12.47 4.09 -16.81
C PRO A 516 -12.45 4.21 -15.27
N PRO A 517 -12.31 3.11 -14.48
CA PRO A 517 -11.96 3.28 -13.06
C PRO A 517 -10.74 4.17 -13.09
N PRO A 518 -10.80 5.40 -12.55
CA PRO A 518 -10.10 6.57 -13.07
C PRO A 518 -8.82 6.14 -13.77
N ARG A 519 -8.85 5.97 -15.10
CA ARG A 519 -7.61 5.64 -15.80
C ARG A 519 -6.80 6.90 -15.63
N CYS A 520 -5.61 6.71 -15.07
CA CYS A 520 -4.53 7.66 -15.17
C CYS A 520 -4.56 8.28 -16.57
N ASP A 521 -4.42 9.61 -16.64
CA ASP A 521 -4.34 10.44 -17.85
C ASP A 521 -5.75 10.88 -18.33
N GLU A 522 -6.30 12.05 -17.98
CA GLU A 522 -5.74 13.41 -17.88
C GLU A 522 -6.28 14.17 -16.66
N ALA A 523 -5.99 13.68 -15.46
CA ALA A 523 -5.14 14.52 -14.64
C ALA A 523 -3.75 13.92 -14.84
N THR A 524 -2.77 14.76 -15.17
CA THR A 524 -1.37 14.47 -14.90
C THR A 524 -1.29 13.60 -13.64
N PRO A 525 -0.67 12.40 -13.73
CA PRO A 525 -0.77 11.42 -12.65
C PRO A 525 -0.40 12.10 -11.33
N PRO A 526 -1.17 11.98 -10.23
CA PRO A 526 -0.47 11.98 -8.96
C PRO A 526 0.43 10.75 -9.05
N PRO A 527 1.76 10.89 -8.94
CA PRO A 527 2.68 9.82 -9.28
C PRO A 527 2.35 8.60 -8.43
N GLY A 528 1.62 7.66 -9.04
CA GLY A 528 1.50 6.24 -8.72
C GLY A 528 2.65 5.46 -9.36
N GLY A 529 3.67 6.18 -9.84
CA GLY A 529 5.00 5.79 -9.39
C GLY A 529 4.88 5.46 -7.90
N ALA A 530 5.51 4.38 -7.48
CA ALA A 530 6.62 4.58 -6.60
C ALA A 530 6.81 6.09 -6.28
N SER A 531 6.58 6.58 -5.04
CA SER A 531 6.59 8.04 -4.73
C SER A 531 7.68 8.79 -5.52
N PRO A 532 7.68 10.10 -5.78
CA PRO A 532 8.80 10.72 -6.50
C PRO A 532 10.19 10.26 -6.02
N ALA A 533 10.31 9.89 -4.72
CA ALA A 533 11.39 9.06 -4.18
C ALA A 533 11.45 7.58 -4.60
N VAL A 534 10.38 6.77 -4.55
CA VAL A 534 10.38 5.37 -5.06
C VAL A 534 10.43 5.31 -6.62
N ALA A 535 9.82 6.21 -7.40
CA ALA A 535 9.98 6.27 -8.86
C ALA A 535 11.37 6.79 -9.22
N GLY A 536 11.91 7.73 -8.44
CA GLY A 536 13.32 8.11 -8.47
C GLY A 536 14.25 6.96 -8.07
N PHE A 537 13.84 6.09 -7.15
CA PHE A 537 14.60 4.92 -6.69
C PHE A 537 14.57 3.77 -7.70
N LEU A 538 13.40 3.37 -8.20
CA LEU A 538 13.22 2.31 -9.21
C LEU A 538 13.73 2.77 -10.58
N GLY A 539 13.49 4.03 -10.94
CA GLY A 539 14.11 4.68 -12.10
C GLY A 539 15.63 4.78 -11.96
N GLY A 540 16.13 5.14 -10.77
CA GLY A 540 17.56 5.16 -10.45
C GLY A 540 18.21 3.77 -10.51
N LEU A 541 17.56 2.72 -10.00
CA LEU A 541 18.06 1.34 -10.01
C LEU A 541 18.07 0.71 -11.41
N SER A 542 17.02 0.95 -12.21
CA SER A 542 16.98 0.51 -13.61
C SER A 542 18.02 1.27 -14.45
N MET A 543 18.23 2.56 -14.19
CA MET A 543 19.32 3.32 -14.81
C MET A 543 20.69 2.82 -14.38
N VAL A 544 20.91 2.51 -13.10
CA VAL A 544 22.21 2.01 -12.59
C VAL A 544 22.54 0.63 -13.18
N SER A 545 21.58 -0.30 -13.23
CA SER A 545 21.82 -1.65 -13.78
C SER A 545 22.17 -1.62 -15.27
N SER A 546 21.39 -0.91 -16.10
CA SER A 546 21.68 -0.73 -17.53
C SER A 546 23.00 0.04 -17.74
N PHE A 547 23.25 1.07 -16.94
CA PHE A 547 24.47 1.87 -17.03
C PHE A 547 25.72 1.10 -16.64
N VAL A 548 25.67 0.25 -15.60
CA VAL A 548 26.79 -0.61 -15.19
C VAL A 548 27.07 -1.66 -16.27
N ALA A 549 26.04 -2.27 -16.85
CA ALA A 549 26.19 -3.23 -17.94
C ALA A 549 26.85 -2.61 -19.18
N THR A 550 26.52 -1.35 -19.46
CA THR A 550 27.05 -0.61 -20.61
C THR A 550 28.24 0.29 -20.28
N TYR A 551 28.72 0.28 -19.03
CA TYR A 551 29.81 1.14 -18.55
C TYR A 551 31.12 1.01 -19.34
N PRO A 552 31.54 -0.20 -19.79
CA PRO A 552 32.72 -0.34 -20.62
C PRO A 552 32.66 0.50 -21.91
N LEU A 553 31.49 0.59 -22.55
CA LEU A 553 31.31 1.42 -23.75
C LEU A 553 31.40 2.91 -23.43
N SER A 554 30.86 3.33 -22.29
CA SER A 554 31.02 4.70 -21.77
C SER A 554 32.49 5.04 -21.51
N THR A 555 33.26 4.12 -20.93
CA THR A 555 34.71 4.30 -20.71
C THR A 555 35.48 4.37 -22.02
N LEU A 556 35.19 3.49 -22.98
CA LEU A 556 35.80 3.52 -24.32
C LEU A 556 35.45 4.81 -25.07
N GLN A 557 34.21 5.28 -24.96
CA GLN A 557 33.78 6.55 -25.53
C GLN A 557 34.58 7.71 -24.94
N THR A 558 34.68 7.80 -23.61
CA THR A 558 35.42 8.87 -22.93
C THR A 558 36.90 8.83 -23.31
N ARG A 559 37.54 7.65 -23.39
CA ARG A 559 38.92 7.51 -23.84
C ARG A 559 39.12 7.96 -25.29
N ALA A 560 38.20 7.60 -26.19
CA ALA A 560 38.22 8.07 -27.56
C ALA A 560 38.14 9.61 -27.65
N MET A 561 37.25 10.24 -26.88
CA MET A 561 37.12 11.71 -26.82
C MET A 561 38.37 12.41 -26.26
N LEU A 562 39.09 11.75 -25.35
CA LEU A 562 40.33 12.25 -24.75
C LEU A 562 41.58 11.95 -25.58
N GLY A 563 41.50 11.05 -26.56
CA GLY A 563 42.64 10.58 -27.34
C GLY A 563 43.51 9.55 -26.60
N GLU A 564 42.93 8.85 -25.62
CA GLU A 564 43.59 7.83 -24.80
C GLU A 564 43.49 6.43 -25.46
N PRO A 565 44.41 5.50 -25.14
CA PRO A 565 44.38 4.14 -25.67
C PRO A 565 43.08 3.39 -25.35
N LEU A 566 42.46 2.80 -26.37
CA LEU A 566 41.22 2.02 -26.25
C LEU A 566 41.44 0.58 -25.69
N GLY A 567 42.67 0.25 -25.27
CA GLY A 567 43.08 -1.11 -24.94
C GLY A 567 42.46 -1.72 -23.68
N PHE A 568 42.35 -3.05 -23.69
CA PHE A 568 41.78 -3.93 -22.65
C PHE A 568 42.79 -4.37 -21.56
N GLY A 569 43.91 -3.65 -21.43
CA GLY A 569 45.16 -4.12 -20.81
C GLY A 569 45.03 -4.95 -19.53
N ASP A 570 44.08 -4.61 -18.66
CA ASP A 570 43.50 -5.51 -17.67
C ASP A 570 41.97 -5.26 -17.66
N GLY A 571 41.13 -6.29 -17.64
CA GLY A 571 39.66 -6.16 -17.68
C GLY A 571 39.07 -5.22 -16.60
N CYS A 572 39.80 -4.99 -15.50
CA CYS A 572 39.46 -4.05 -14.43
C CYS A 572 39.55 -2.56 -14.84
N GLY A 573 40.32 -2.22 -15.88
CA GLY A 573 40.55 -0.84 -16.31
C GLY A 573 39.35 -0.16 -16.96
N LEU A 574 38.44 -0.93 -17.58
CA LEU A 574 37.22 -0.41 -18.21
C LEU A 574 36.11 -0.07 -17.20
N TYR A 575 36.17 -0.66 -16.01
CA TYR A 575 35.27 -0.38 -14.89
C TYR A 575 35.84 0.64 -13.91
N ARG A 576 36.96 1.29 -14.24
CA ARG A 576 37.58 2.29 -13.37
C ARG A 576 36.65 3.48 -13.16
N GLY A 577 36.22 3.67 -11.91
CA GLY A 577 35.26 4.73 -11.54
C GLY A 577 33.79 4.32 -11.58
N VAL A 578 33.46 3.06 -11.86
CA VAL A 578 32.07 2.57 -11.95
C VAL A 578 31.28 2.84 -10.67
N ASN A 579 31.87 2.71 -9.49
CA ASN A 579 31.20 2.99 -8.21
C ASN A 579 30.78 4.47 -8.10
N VAL A 580 31.68 5.39 -8.49
CA VAL A 580 31.38 6.83 -8.48
C VAL A 580 30.34 7.17 -9.55
N ALA A 581 30.40 6.51 -10.70
CA ALA A 581 29.44 6.71 -11.78
C ALA A 581 28.05 6.16 -11.44
N ALA A 582 27.96 5.01 -10.76
CA ALA A 582 26.71 4.48 -10.23
C ALA A 582 26.09 5.42 -9.19
N CYS A 583 26.91 5.97 -8.28
CA CYS A 583 26.47 7.02 -7.36
C CYS A 583 26.00 8.28 -8.10
N ALA A 584 26.70 8.69 -9.17
CA ALA A 584 26.32 9.85 -9.98
C ALA A 584 24.96 9.66 -10.66
N VAL A 585 24.73 8.49 -11.25
CA VAL A 585 23.46 8.14 -11.92
C VAL A 585 22.32 8.08 -10.92
N TYR A 586 22.54 7.44 -9.75
CA TYR A 586 21.53 7.39 -8.68
C TYR A 586 21.21 8.78 -8.11
N ALA A 587 22.25 9.58 -7.82
CA ALA A 587 22.08 10.96 -7.37
C ALA A 587 21.36 11.80 -8.42
N SER A 588 21.65 11.60 -9.71
CA SER A 588 21.01 12.32 -10.80
C SER A 588 19.51 12.04 -10.89
N GLY A 589 19.10 10.77 -10.82
CA GLY A 589 17.69 10.41 -10.73
C GLY A 589 17.01 11.04 -9.52
N THR A 590 17.65 10.96 -8.35
CA THR A 590 17.09 11.49 -7.11
C THR A 590 16.90 13.01 -7.16
N VAL A 591 17.93 13.76 -7.58
CA VAL A 591 17.88 15.23 -7.65
C VAL A 591 16.90 15.70 -8.72
N PHE A 592 16.89 15.06 -9.90
CA PHE A 592 15.99 15.45 -10.98
C PHE A 592 14.53 15.31 -10.57
N TRP A 593 14.13 14.13 -10.04
CA TRP A 593 12.74 13.90 -9.64
C TRP A 593 12.31 14.73 -8.42
N ALA A 594 13.21 14.94 -7.45
CA ALA A 594 12.93 15.81 -6.32
C ALA A 594 12.75 17.28 -6.76
N ALA A 595 13.62 17.78 -7.65
CA ALA A 595 13.50 19.13 -8.18
C ALA A 595 12.27 19.30 -9.07
N GLN A 596 11.94 18.30 -9.89
CA GLN A 596 10.75 18.32 -10.73
C GLN A 596 9.47 18.38 -9.88
N ALA A 597 9.37 17.55 -8.85
CA ALA A 597 8.25 17.58 -7.93
C ALA A 597 8.12 18.92 -7.19
N PHE A 598 9.25 19.51 -6.77
CA PHE A 598 9.28 20.83 -6.14
C PHE A 598 8.80 21.95 -7.07
N PHE A 599 9.34 22.03 -8.29
CA PHE A 599 8.96 23.08 -9.24
C PHE A 599 7.55 22.89 -9.78
N ALA A 600 7.07 21.65 -9.93
CA ALA A 600 5.68 21.36 -10.29
C ALA A 600 4.72 21.89 -9.21
N ALA A 601 4.98 21.56 -7.94
CA ALA A 601 4.16 22.05 -6.81
C ALA A 601 4.16 23.59 -6.69
N LEU A 602 5.33 24.22 -6.91
CA LEU A 602 5.46 25.68 -6.85
C LEU A 602 4.70 26.40 -7.97
N LEU A 603 4.62 25.80 -9.16
CA LEU A 603 3.90 26.37 -10.31
C LEU A 603 2.38 26.15 -10.18
N GLU A 604 1.95 25.02 -9.58
CA GLU A 604 0.55 24.72 -9.27
C GLU A 604 -0.07 25.73 -8.30
N GLU A 605 0.66 26.09 -7.24
CA GLU A 605 0.19 27.02 -6.19
C GLU A 605 -0.15 28.43 -6.74
N ARG A 606 0.43 28.82 -7.89
CA ARG A 606 0.23 30.16 -8.47
C ARG A 606 -0.92 30.26 -9.46
N ARG A 607 -1.38 29.17 -10.08
CA ARG A 607 -2.36 29.24 -11.21
C ARG A 607 -3.33 28.05 -11.34
N GLY A 608 -3.26 27.03 -10.47
CA GLY A 608 -4.08 25.81 -10.62
C GLY A 608 -3.35 24.72 -11.41
N ALA A 609 -4.09 23.88 -12.16
CA ALA A 609 -3.50 22.74 -12.88
C ALA A 609 -2.43 23.18 -13.91
N PRO A 610 -1.24 22.53 -13.95
CA PRO A 610 -0.14 22.98 -14.78
C PRO A 610 -0.41 22.63 -16.24
N GLY A 611 -0.32 23.61 -17.13
CA GLY A 611 -0.37 23.39 -18.57
C GLY A 611 0.92 22.75 -19.11
N ALA A 612 0.94 22.51 -20.42
CA ALA A 612 2.11 21.94 -21.11
C ALA A 612 3.37 22.83 -20.97
N ALA A 613 3.20 24.15 -20.96
CA ALA A 613 4.30 25.11 -20.81
C ALA A 613 4.89 25.09 -19.38
N GLU A 614 4.05 24.97 -18.36
CA GLU A 614 4.45 24.88 -16.95
C GLU A 614 5.16 23.54 -16.66
N THR A 615 4.64 22.45 -17.22
CA THR A 615 5.27 21.12 -17.13
C THR A 615 6.66 21.13 -17.79
N PHE A 616 6.78 21.76 -18.95
CA PHE A 616 8.06 21.95 -19.62
C PHE A 616 9.02 22.80 -18.77
N LEU A 617 8.54 23.91 -18.19
CA LEU A 617 9.36 24.79 -17.36
C LEU A 617 9.84 24.09 -16.08
N ALA A 618 8.97 23.35 -15.38
CA ALA A 618 9.35 22.56 -14.21
C ALA A 618 10.42 21.52 -14.55
N THR A 619 10.28 20.86 -15.70
CA THR A 619 11.23 19.86 -16.20
C THR A 619 12.58 20.49 -16.57
N ALA A 620 12.57 21.67 -17.19
CA ALA A 620 13.79 22.41 -17.53
C ALA A 620 14.55 22.88 -16.27
N LEU A 621 13.83 23.42 -15.28
CA LEU A 621 14.39 23.83 -13.99
C LEU A 621 14.94 22.62 -13.19
N ALA A 622 14.26 21.48 -13.24
CA ALA A 622 14.74 20.24 -12.65
C ALA A 622 16.03 19.73 -13.34
N GLY A 623 16.09 19.82 -14.67
CA GLY A 623 17.29 19.53 -15.45
C GLY A 623 18.47 20.41 -15.04
N LEU A 624 18.23 21.70 -14.81
CA LEU A 624 19.23 22.66 -14.33
C LEU A 624 19.77 22.26 -12.95
N CYS A 625 18.88 22.01 -11.98
CA CYS A 625 19.27 21.58 -10.63
C CYS A 625 20.07 20.26 -10.66
N ASN A 626 19.63 19.29 -11.47
CA ASN A 626 20.32 18.02 -11.64
C ASN A 626 21.74 18.20 -12.18
N VAL A 627 21.90 18.98 -13.25
CA VAL A 627 23.22 19.23 -13.86
C VAL A 627 24.16 19.91 -12.87
N VAL A 628 23.71 20.94 -12.15
CA VAL A 628 24.54 21.65 -11.18
C VAL A 628 24.93 20.74 -10.01
N ALA A 629 23.98 19.99 -9.45
CA ALA A 629 24.22 19.13 -8.30
C ALA A 629 25.11 17.93 -8.60
N THR A 630 25.02 17.37 -9.81
CA THR A 630 25.74 16.14 -10.18
C THR A 630 27.03 16.36 -10.97
N ASN A 631 27.28 17.58 -11.47
CA ASN A 631 28.52 17.89 -12.20
C ASN A 631 29.79 17.44 -11.45
N PRO A 632 29.95 17.65 -10.13
CA PRO A 632 31.14 17.20 -9.39
C PRO A 632 31.45 15.72 -9.57
N PHE A 633 30.42 14.86 -9.55
CA PHE A 633 30.58 13.42 -9.77
C PHE A 633 31.05 13.12 -11.19
N TRP A 634 30.46 13.78 -12.18
CA TRP A 634 30.81 13.59 -13.59
C TRP A 634 32.23 14.04 -13.91
N VAL A 635 32.76 15.07 -13.23
CA VAL A 635 34.19 15.43 -13.38
C VAL A 635 35.09 14.27 -12.91
N VAL A 636 34.82 13.70 -11.74
CA VAL A 636 35.59 12.58 -11.20
C VAL A 636 35.48 11.34 -12.10
N VAL A 637 34.28 11.02 -12.58
CA VAL A 637 34.03 9.88 -13.47
C VAL A 637 34.82 10.02 -14.77
N THR A 638 34.73 11.16 -15.44
CA THR A 638 35.44 11.41 -16.72
C THR A 638 36.95 11.26 -16.56
N ARG A 639 37.52 11.74 -15.45
CA ARG A 639 38.96 11.60 -15.15
C ARG A 639 39.35 10.13 -14.96
N LEU A 640 38.60 9.40 -14.15
CA LEU A 640 38.85 7.97 -13.88
C LEU A 640 38.71 7.12 -15.15
N GLN A 641 37.72 7.39 -16.00
CA GLN A 641 37.55 6.73 -17.30
C GLN A 641 38.73 7.02 -18.25
N GLY A 642 39.22 8.26 -18.24
CA GLY A 642 40.41 8.71 -18.97
C GLY A 642 41.75 8.26 -18.38
N GLY A 643 41.75 7.46 -17.30
CA GLY A 643 42.98 6.94 -16.69
C GLY A 643 43.68 7.91 -15.73
N LEU A 644 43.12 9.10 -15.51
CA LEU A 644 43.66 10.14 -14.63
C LEU A 644 43.27 9.91 -13.15
N PRO A 645 43.99 10.51 -12.19
CA PRO A 645 43.60 10.50 -10.79
C PRO A 645 42.26 11.23 -10.55
N ALA A 646 41.49 10.77 -9.55
CA ALA A 646 40.17 11.31 -9.21
C ALA A 646 40.20 12.83 -8.91
N THR A 647 41.30 13.31 -8.33
CA THR A 647 41.57 14.72 -8.07
C THR A 647 42.81 15.18 -8.84
N PRO A 648 42.96 16.47 -9.17
CA PRO A 648 44.21 17.02 -9.70
C PRO A 648 45.37 16.90 -8.68
N ASP A 649 46.62 16.89 -9.17
CA ASP A 649 47.81 16.82 -8.31
C ASP A 649 48.07 18.16 -7.60
N GLY A 650 48.39 18.10 -6.30
CA GLY A 650 48.66 19.27 -5.44
C GLY A 650 47.75 19.32 -4.21
N GLY A 651 48.04 18.48 -3.21
CA GLY A 651 47.19 18.15 -2.06
C GLY A 651 46.70 19.31 -1.18
N GLU A 652 47.26 20.52 -1.28
CA GLU A 652 46.80 21.70 -0.55
C GLU A 652 46.08 22.75 -1.41
N ARG A 653 46.26 22.75 -2.73
CA ARG A 653 45.63 23.72 -3.66
C ARG A 653 44.35 23.19 -4.33
N ALA A 654 44.09 21.88 -4.24
CA ALA A 654 42.89 21.20 -4.74
C ALA A 654 41.58 21.52 -3.97
N ARG A 655 41.63 22.36 -2.92
CA ARG A 655 40.47 22.82 -2.14
C ARG A 655 39.64 23.93 -2.79
N ARG A 656 39.87 24.27 -4.07
CA ARG A 656 39.05 25.27 -4.77
C ARG A 656 37.76 24.61 -5.31
N PRO A 657 36.56 25.13 -4.99
CA PRO A 657 35.29 24.63 -5.56
C PRO A 657 35.22 24.72 -7.10
N ALA A 658 36.05 25.58 -7.70
CA ALA A 658 35.96 25.95 -9.12
C ALA A 658 36.19 24.79 -10.10
N TRP A 659 37.02 23.79 -9.76
CA TRP A 659 37.28 22.67 -10.69
C TRP A 659 36.12 21.67 -10.77
N PHE A 660 35.29 21.58 -9.72
CA PHE A 660 34.04 20.80 -9.76
C PHE A 660 33.02 21.38 -10.74
N CYS A 661 33.20 22.62 -11.20
CA CYS A 661 32.40 23.25 -12.24
C CYS A 661 32.96 23.03 -13.66
N ALA A 662 34.06 22.28 -13.81
CA ALA A 662 34.61 21.97 -15.13
C ALA A 662 33.58 21.26 -16.00
N GLY A 663 33.40 21.74 -17.24
CA GLY A 663 32.42 21.21 -18.18
C GLY A 663 30.94 21.54 -17.85
N LEU A 664 30.66 22.39 -16.85
CA LEU A 664 29.29 22.76 -16.49
C LEU A 664 28.56 23.50 -17.62
N ALA A 665 29.22 24.46 -18.27
CA ALA A 665 28.62 25.23 -19.37
C ALA A 665 28.10 24.37 -20.54
N PRO A 666 28.89 23.45 -21.14
CA PRO A 666 28.34 22.56 -22.17
C PRO A 666 27.30 21.59 -21.60
N ASN A 667 27.40 21.17 -20.33
CA ASN A 667 26.38 20.34 -19.67
C ASN A 667 25.02 21.05 -19.56
N LEU A 668 25.00 22.37 -19.31
CA LEU A 668 23.76 23.16 -19.26
C LEU A 668 23.07 23.22 -20.62
N VAL A 669 23.84 23.31 -21.71
CA VAL A 669 23.28 23.27 -23.07
C VAL A 669 22.75 21.87 -23.42
N LEU A 670 23.42 20.82 -22.92
CA LEU A 670 23.00 19.43 -23.14
C LEU A 670 21.66 19.06 -22.47
N ILE A 671 21.11 19.92 -21.59
CA ILE A 671 19.74 19.78 -21.07
C ILE A 671 18.70 19.83 -22.20
N LEU A 672 19.04 20.42 -23.36
CA LEU A 672 18.17 20.47 -24.54
C LEU A 672 18.03 19.12 -25.27
N PHE A 673 18.80 18.09 -24.90
CA PHE A 673 18.76 16.78 -25.55
C PHE A 673 17.36 16.14 -25.64
N PRO A 674 16.53 16.11 -24.56
CA PRO A 674 15.18 15.55 -24.63
C PRO A 674 14.26 16.33 -25.59
N ALA A 675 14.42 17.66 -25.68
CA ALA A 675 13.66 18.49 -26.60
C ALA A 675 14.03 18.20 -28.06
N LEU A 676 15.33 18.11 -28.36
CA LEU A 676 15.82 17.73 -29.69
C LEU A 676 15.33 16.33 -30.11
N ARG A 677 15.30 15.38 -29.16
CA ARG A 677 14.75 14.04 -29.39
C ARG A 677 13.26 14.10 -29.73
N GLN A 678 12.45 14.84 -28.96
CA GLN A 678 11.02 14.96 -29.22
C GLN A 678 10.74 15.60 -30.57
N MET A 679 11.46 16.69 -30.90
CA MET A 679 11.33 17.36 -32.20
C MET A 679 11.63 16.42 -33.38
N ALA A 680 12.68 15.60 -33.25
CA ALA A 680 13.04 14.61 -34.25
C ALA A 680 11.99 13.49 -34.37
N TYR A 681 11.44 13.03 -33.25
CA TYR A 681 10.40 12.01 -33.21
C TYR A 681 9.11 12.49 -33.90
N ASP A 682 8.61 13.67 -33.55
CA ASP A 682 7.41 14.23 -34.15
C ASP A 682 7.62 14.52 -35.65
N GLY A 683 8.83 14.95 -36.02
CA GLY A 683 9.23 15.14 -37.42
C GLY A 683 9.18 13.84 -38.23
N LEU A 684 9.68 12.73 -37.66
CA LEU A 684 9.66 11.41 -38.28
C LEU A 684 8.22 10.90 -38.46
N LEU A 685 7.38 10.98 -37.42
CA LEU A 685 5.98 10.54 -37.51
C LEU A 685 5.18 11.37 -38.54
N ARG A 686 5.34 12.70 -38.54
CA ARG A 686 4.73 13.57 -39.55
C ARG A 686 5.18 13.24 -40.97
N GLY A 687 6.48 12.99 -41.16
CA GLY A 687 7.03 12.60 -42.47
C GLY A 687 6.51 11.26 -42.98
N LEU A 688 6.05 10.38 -42.08
CA LEU A 688 5.45 9.09 -42.39
C LEU A 688 3.90 9.14 -42.48
N GLY A 689 3.30 10.32 -42.32
CA GLY A 689 1.85 10.48 -42.33
C GLY A 689 1.13 9.80 -41.15
N ALA A 690 1.85 9.52 -40.06
CA ALA A 690 1.34 8.80 -38.89
C ALA A 690 1.22 9.72 -37.67
N THR A 691 0.32 9.38 -36.75
CA THR A 691 0.21 9.95 -35.40
C THR A 691 0.45 8.85 -34.37
N GLU A 692 0.75 9.19 -33.11
CA GLU A 692 0.90 8.17 -32.06
C GLU A 692 -0.35 7.29 -31.91
N ALA A 693 -1.53 7.85 -32.17
CA ALA A 693 -2.80 7.11 -32.15
C ALA A 693 -3.00 6.19 -33.36
N SER A 694 -2.33 6.44 -34.50
CA SER A 694 -2.47 5.64 -35.73
C SER A 694 -1.28 4.71 -36.02
N ALA A 695 -0.16 4.86 -35.29
CA ALA A 695 1.04 4.08 -35.48
C ALA A 695 1.03 2.79 -34.62
N GLY A 696 1.37 1.66 -35.23
CA GLY A 696 1.58 0.41 -34.50
C GLY A 696 2.82 0.45 -33.58
N PRO A 697 2.91 -0.40 -32.55
CA PRO A 697 4.00 -0.38 -31.55
C PRO A 697 5.41 -0.46 -32.15
N SER A 698 5.60 -1.25 -33.21
CA SER A 698 6.89 -1.41 -33.90
C SER A 698 7.35 -0.12 -34.61
N LEU A 699 6.41 0.65 -35.16
CA LEU A 699 6.71 1.91 -35.84
C LEU A 699 7.09 3.00 -34.83
N ILE A 700 6.37 3.07 -33.71
CA ILE A 700 6.67 3.97 -32.59
C ILE A 700 8.07 3.69 -32.04
N ALA A 701 8.39 2.42 -31.79
CA ALA A 701 9.72 2.03 -31.30
C ALA A 701 10.85 2.41 -32.28
N ALA A 702 10.65 2.17 -33.58
CA ALA A 702 11.62 2.53 -34.61
C ALA A 702 11.82 4.06 -34.72
N ALA A 703 10.73 4.83 -34.70
CA ALA A 703 10.78 6.29 -34.74
C ALA A 703 11.47 6.86 -33.50
N ALA A 704 11.19 6.34 -32.30
CA ALA A 704 11.82 6.76 -31.06
C ALA A 704 13.33 6.45 -31.03
N ALA A 705 13.73 5.29 -31.55
CA ALA A 705 15.14 4.91 -31.68
C ALA A 705 15.88 5.85 -32.65
N ALA A 706 15.31 6.10 -33.83
CA ALA A 706 15.87 7.00 -34.83
C ALA A 706 16.00 8.45 -34.30
N ALA A 707 14.96 8.95 -33.62
CA ALA A 707 14.98 10.27 -32.99
C ALA A 707 16.07 10.41 -31.92
N THR A 708 16.29 9.35 -31.13
CA THR A 708 17.35 9.35 -30.10
C THR A 708 18.75 9.35 -30.72
N LEU A 709 18.96 8.61 -31.82
CA LEU A 709 20.21 8.63 -32.57
C LEU A 709 20.48 10.00 -33.19
N ALA A 710 19.47 10.62 -33.80
CA ALA A 710 19.59 11.97 -34.37
C ALA A 710 20.00 12.99 -33.31
N ALA A 711 19.34 12.99 -32.14
CA ALA A 711 19.70 13.86 -31.02
C ALA A 711 21.13 13.58 -30.49
N ALA A 712 21.55 12.31 -30.47
CA ALA A 712 22.91 11.93 -30.04
C ALA A 712 23.99 12.45 -30.99
N VAL A 713 23.76 12.40 -32.30
CA VAL A 713 24.68 12.96 -33.30
C VAL A 713 24.80 14.47 -33.13
N VAL A 714 23.67 15.18 -33.04
CA VAL A 714 23.63 16.65 -32.92
C VAL A 714 24.36 17.14 -31.66
N THR A 715 24.22 16.40 -30.56
CA THR A 715 24.80 16.80 -29.26
C THR A 715 26.21 16.26 -29.02
N HIS A 716 26.73 15.39 -29.89
CA HIS A 716 28.05 14.77 -29.71
C HIS A 716 29.21 15.78 -29.60
N PRO A 717 29.29 16.85 -30.42
CA PRO A 717 30.38 17.83 -30.31
C PRO A 717 30.46 18.51 -28.93
N LEU A 718 29.31 18.77 -28.31
CA LEU A 718 29.23 19.33 -26.96
C LEU A 718 29.68 18.31 -25.90
N GLN A 719 29.35 17.03 -26.07
CA GLN A 719 29.80 15.96 -25.18
C GLN A 719 31.33 15.78 -25.26
N TRP A 720 31.89 15.82 -26.47
CA TRP A 720 33.34 15.78 -26.70
C TRP A 720 34.05 16.95 -26.00
N TYR A 721 33.54 18.17 -26.18
CA TYR A 721 34.12 19.37 -25.56
C TYR A 721 34.04 19.31 -24.03
N ARG A 722 32.89 18.89 -23.49
CA ARG A 722 32.70 18.68 -22.05
C ARG A 722 33.71 17.71 -21.46
N SER A 723 33.88 16.53 -22.05
CA SER A 723 34.77 15.48 -21.52
C SER A 723 36.21 15.98 -21.42
N ARG A 724 36.66 16.75 -22.42
CA ARG A 724 37.98 17.38 -22.40
C ARG A 724 38.12 18.42 -21.29
N LEU A 725 37.13 19.30 -21.09
CA LEU A 725 37.16 20.27 -19.99
C LEU A 725 37.22 19.58 -18.62
N GLN A 726 36.49 18.48 -18.42
CA GLN A 726 36.48 17.73 -17.17
C GLN A 726 37.81 16.97 -16.91
N ALA A 727 38.54 16.62 -17.97
CA ALA A 727 39.87 16.02 -17.87
C ALA A 727 41.00 17.06 -17.73
N THR A 728 40.73 18.35 -17.98
CA THR A 728 41.73 19.42 -17.95
C THR A 728 42.07 19.80 -16.51
N ASP A 729 43.35 19.99 -16.21
CA ASP A 729 43.77 20.60 -14.95
C ASP A 729 43.68 22.13 -15.05
N VAL A 730 42.60 22.69 -14.49
CA VAL A 730 42.27 24.14 -14.50
C VAL A 730 43.44 24.98 -13.95
N SER A 731 44.30 24.37 -13.14
CA SER A 731 45.40 25.00 -12.40
C SER A 731 46.68 25.17 -13.22
N HIS A 732 46.93 24.29 -14.19
CA HIS A 732 48.23 24.18 -14.88
C HIS A 732 48.18 24.59 -16.36
N GLY A 733 47.04 25.03 -16.87
CA GLY A 733 46.89 25.36 -18.30
C GLY A 733 47.23 24.19 -19.23
N HIS A 734 47.28 22.96 -18.70
CA HIS A 734 47.64 21.76 -19.46
C HIS A 734 46.55 21.49 -20.49
N ARG A 735 46.88 21.68 -21.77
CA ARG A 735 45.94 21.40 -22.87
C ARG A 735 45.73 19.89 -22.97
N PRO A 736 44.49 19.40 -23.13
CA PRO A 736 44.25 18.00 -23.47
C PRO A 736 44.98 17.65 -24.76
N ALA A 737 45.43 16.39 -24.88
CA ALA A 737 46.26 15.91 -25.98
C ALA A 737 45.71 16.33 -27.37
N LYS A 738 46.62 16.79 -28.23
CA LYS A 738 46.34 17.46 -29.53
C LYS A 738 45.77 16.57 -30.63
N ARG A 739 45.39 15.32 -30.37
CA ARG A 739 44.90 14.41 -31.42
C ARG A 739 43.46 14.03 -31.16
N GLY A 740 42.57 14.59 -31.98
CA GLY A 740 41.21 14.08 -32.10
C GLY A 740 40.26 15.02 -32.82
N THR A 741 39.24 14.45 -33.47
CA THR A 741 38.14 15.19 -34.09
C THR A 741 36.93 15.27 -33.14
N VAL A 742 36.02 16.20 -33.36
CA VAL A 742 34.76 16.30 -32.58
C VAL A 742 33.83 15.09 -32.75
N PHE A 743 34.17 14.16 -33.67
CA PHE A 743 33.45 12.93 -33.94
C PHE A 743 34.11 11.70 -33.29
N ASP A 744 35.24 11.86 -32.60
CA ASP A 744 35.91 10.76 -31.94
C ASP A 744 35.04 10.18 -30.82
N GLY A 745 34.81 8.87 -30.88
CA GLY A 745 33.89 8.16 -29.98
C GLY A 745 32.42 8.18 -30.40
N LEU A 746 32.06 8.81 -31.53
CA LEU A 746 30.66 8.86 -31.99
C LEU A 746 30.10 7.47 -32.28
N SER A 747 30.84 6.60 -32.98
CA SER A 747 30.40 5.23 -33.26
C SER A 747 30.14 4.44 -31.98
N ILE A 748 31.01 4.59 -30.98
CA ILE A 748 30.88 3.97 -29.65
C ILE A 748 29.67 4.56 -28.91
N LYS A 749 29.43 5.87 -29.00
CA LYS A 749 28.26 6.53 -28.41
C LYS A 749 26.96 6.04 -29.02
N LEU A 750 26.89 5.90 -30.33
CA LEU A 750 25.68 5.41 -31.00
C LEU A 750 25.40 3.96 -30.58
N LEU A 751 26.43 3.09 -30.58
CA LEU A 751 26.31 1.71 -30.10
C LEU A 751 25.88 1.67 -28.62
N HIS A 752 26.50 2.50 -27.78
CA HIS A 752 26.16 2.62 -26.36
C HIS A 752 24.70 3.05 -26.15
N THR A 753 24.23 4.02 -26.95
CA THR A 753 22.87 4.56 -26.85
C THR A 753 21.82 3.53 -27.26
N VAL A 754 22.07 2.76 -28.33
CA VAL A 754 21.19 1.66 -28.76
C VAL A 754 21.14 0.58 -27.68
N LEU A 755 22.30 0.05 -27.25
CA LEU A 755 22.36 -1.02 -26.26
C LEU A 755 21.80 -0.60 -24.90
N SER A 756 22.09 0.61 -24.44
CA SER A 756 21.57 1.13 -23.17
C SER A 756 20.05 1.28 -23.19
N ASN A 757 19.47 1.76 -24.30
CA ASN A 757 18.02 1.86 -24.44
C ASN A 757 17.36 0.48 -24.50
N THR A 758 17.93 -0.46 -25.26
CA THR A 758 17.42 -1.84 -25.35
C THR A 758 17.49 -2.54 -24.00
N LEU A 759 18.64 -2.46 -23.31
CA LEU A 759 18.83 -3.06 -21.99
C LEU A 759 17.98 -2.39 -20.92
N MET A 760 17.78 -1.07 -20.99
CA MET A 760 16.88 -0.37 -20.08
C MET A 760 15.43 -0.85 -20.26
N TYR A 761 14.98 -1.10 -21.50
CA TYR A 761 13.64 -1.61 -21.77
C TYR A 761 13.48 -3.05 -21.24
N ILE A 762 14.42 -3.93 -21.57
CA ILE A 762 14.43 -5.33 -21.08
C ILE A 762 14.53 -5.38 -19.55
N SER A 763 15.41 -4.57 -18.96
CA SER A 763 15.56 -4.51 -17.50
C SER A 763 14.33 -3.93 -16.84
N LYS A 764 13.66 -2.94 -17.45
CA LYS A 764 12.41 -2.39 -16.93
C LYS A 764 11.30 -3.43 -16.98
N GLU A 765 11.14 -4.17 -18.08
CA GLU A 765 10.15 -5.25 -18.18
C GLU A 765 10.45 -6.37 -17.20
N GLN A 766 11.70 -6.84 -17.11
CA GLN A 766 12.07 -7.91 -16.17
C GLN A 766 12.06 -7.47 -14.71
N LEU A 767 12.43 -6.24 -14.37
CA LEU A 767 12.24 -5.72 -13.01
C LEU A 767 10.76 -5.51 -12.71
N THR A 768 9.95 -5.12 -13.69
CA THR A 768 8.50 -4.98 -13.49
C THR A 768 7.87 -6.35 -13.31
N GLU A 769 8.18 -7.36 -14.12
CA GLU A 769 7.72 -8.74 -13.96
C GLU A 769 8.31 -9.42 -12.72
N PHE A 770 9.55 -9.13 -12.34
CA PHE A 770 10.14 -9.66 -11.11
C PHE A 770 9.53 -8.99 -9.88
N VAL A 771 9.31 -7.67 -9.91
CA VAL A 771 8.69 -6.94 -8.80
C VAL A 771 7.20 -7.27 -8.71
N LEU A 772 6.48 -7.36 -9.84
CA LEU A 772 5.07 -7.75 -9.90
C LEU A 772 4.89 -9.24 -9.64
N GLY A 773 5.79 -10.10 -10.12
CA GLY A 773 5.79 -11.54 -9.91
C GLY A 773 6.22 -11.94 -8.49
N GLU A 774 7.17 -11.22 -7.88
CA GLU A 774 7.42 -11.34 -6.44
C GLU A 774 6.36 -10.62 -5.60
N PHE A 775 5.65 -9.64 -6.14
CA PHE A 775 4.42 -9.15 -5.52
C PHE A 775 3.35 -10.24 -5.57
N GLU A 776 3.10 -10.87 -6.71
CA GLU A 776 2.12 -11.95 -6.87
C GLU A 776 2.48 -13.20 -6.07
N LYS A 777 3.77 -13.54 -5.92
CA LYS A 777 4.23 -14.64 -5.04
C LYS A 777 4.28 -14.28 -3.56
N ARG A 778 4.14 -13.00 -3.21
CA ARG A 778 3.96 -12.52 -1.82
C ARG A 778 2.50 -12.19 -1.51
N VAL A 779 1.65 -12.12 -2.53
CA VAL A 779 0.20 -11.89 -2.46
C VAL A 779 -0.58 -13.21 -2.60
N ARG A 780 0.00 -14.25 -3.22
CA ARG A 780 -0.31 -15.67 -2.98
C ARG A 780 0.41 -16.15 -1.73
#